data_AF-A0A9D6TBA9-F1
#
_entry.id   AF-A0A9D6TBA9-F1
#
_cell.length_a   1.000
_cell.length_b   1.000
_cell.length_c   1.000
_cell.angle_alpha   90.00
_cell.angle_beta   90.00
_cell.angle_gamma   90.00
#
_symmetry.space_group_name_H-M   'P 1'
#
loop_
_entity.id
_entity.type
_entity.pdbx_description
1 polymer ?
#
loop_
_entity_poly.entity_id
_entity_poly.type
_entity_poly.pdbx_seq_one_letter_code
_entity_poly.pdbx_strand_id
1 'polypeptide(L)'
;MKYLLGSPLPLLSWLRLAAFALTLLASVAGAGVSGDADCNGYLDPADLDALIESSFGTYDCPDADINGDGSVGAADVAALLQLLSHPATPTPIASGPVVTFFGLASSAGEAALPIAITDDGVPIFWRPVGVGFKLVIEGAPGSSGKMVGRIVEPITGRPDLQLESDQGLGNGGYDRCPGTVPGISPPDFGPGPLIDAALRAFACGFQATTTRTTACTLGPFGNADWVGAATQVQFCLQVEALRQFPPGQTQLSVQLRDVDGNAGPVQHLVVLVGATPPPTNTRTPTPTATTVPTNTRTATRPHTATATPPPSRTLTATATPTGFATSTWTATATAVLTAPPTATKTRTATPSATGGTPPSTSTPTRTVTASPIRSATAPFTSTPTASPSRTTPLPSATRSATPTLAPSASATATRTATRPPTITPSRSPTPQPTPTRSVTRTPTRIPTSTPSPSEDAGPVVSFFGLANADYALATPTATTPEGIPIYQRAFGYSFVLVVEGRPGSSRQRVGGSSFNYDPTDPTVRPDLQIQVNRPLGNGSAAVCDNSLPTLGGIPAVDPPSFELTQPISDALNDLGCRFLNGAGTPGGRSQADACTVFIDGTYHFVDKNNSTIQFCGQIANRFAFPSGETLVTVRLRDQGKNLGPPAQLIIRY
;
A
#
# COMPACT_ATOMS: atom_id res chain seq x y z
N MET A 1 32.70 10.02 74.80
CA MET A 1 32.64 11.34 75.45
C MET A 1 33.32 12.33 74.53
N LYS A 2 32.63 13.43 74.19
CA LYS A 2 33.03 14.62 73.40
C LYS A 2 32.87 14.60 71.86
N TYR A 3 32.01 15.54 71.43
CA TYR A 3 31.76 16.14 70.11
C TYR A 3 30.80 15.44 69.12
N LEU A 4 29.51 15.63 69.40
CA LEU A 4 28.42 15.72 68.42
C LEU A 4 28.20 17.21 68.09
N LEU A 5 28.52 17.65 66.88
CA LEU A 5 28.02 18.90 66.27
C LEU A 5 27.83 18.63 64.78
N GLY A 6 26.57 18.53 64.36
CA GLY A 6 26.17 18.39 62.96
C GLY A 6 26.21 19.73 62.24
N SER A 7 26.80 19.74 61.05
CA SER A 7 26.76 20.86 60.12
C SER A 7 25.41 20.87 59.38
N PRO A 8 24.69 22.01 59.31
CA PRO A 8 23.51 22.12 58.45
C PRO A 8 23.98 22.26 56.99
N LEU A 9 23.54 21.34 56.13
CA LEU A 9 23.66 21.47 54.67
C LEU A 9 22.79 22.65 54.18
N PRO A 10 23.25 23.43 53.18
CA PRO A 10 22.64 24.71 52.85
C PRO A 10 21.37 24.54 52.00
N LEU A 11 20.22 24.89 52.57
CA LEU A 11 18.92 24.99 51.89
C LEU A 11 18.94 25.97 50.69
N LEU A 12 19.95 26.83 50.55
CA LEU A 12 20.05 27.80 49.46
C LEU A 12 20.41 27.18 48.09
N SER A 13 20.98 25.97 48.04
CA SER A 13 21.37 25.37 46.75
C SER A 13 20.20 24.72 46.02
N TRP A 14 19.16 24.29 46.75
CA TRP A 14 17.94 23.72 46.17
C TRP A 14 16.98 24.79 45.65
N LEU A 15 16.93 25.96 46.30
CA LEU A 15 16.12 27.09 45.81
C LEU A 15 16.67 27.71 44.51
N ARG A 16 17.99 27.63 44.25
CA ARG A 16 18.57 28.09 42.98
C ARG A 16 18.34 27.12 41.81
N LEU A 17 18.27 25.82 42.08
CA LEU A 17 17.91 24.80 41.06
C LEU A 17 16.41 24.81 40.75
N ALA A 18 15.55 25.06 41.75
CA ALA A 18 14.11 25.21 41.53
C ALA A 18 13.76 26.53 40.79
N ALA A 19 14.49 27.62 41.04
CA ALA A 19 14.30 28.88 40.31
C ALA A 19 14.79 28.80 38.86
N PHE A 20 15.86 28.05 38.56
CA PHE A 20 16.35 27.86 37.18
C PHE A 20 15.48 26.90 36.36
N ALA A 21 14.80 25.95 37.01
CA ALA A 21 13.84 25.05 36.37
C ALA A 21 12.46 25.69 36.11
N LEU A 22 12.15 26.82 36.76
CA LEU A 22 10.89 27.55 36.55
C LEU A 22 11.00 28.68 35.50
N THR A 23 12.21 29.03 35.06
CA THR A 23 12.47 30.05 34.01
C THR A 23 12.75 29.47 32.62
N LEU A 24 12.68 28.15 32.43
CA LEU A 24 12.91 27.46 31.15
C LEU A 24 11.63 26.89 30.51
N LEU A 25 10.46 27.42 30.90
CA LEU A 25 9.13 27.02 30.42
C LEU A 25 8.51 28.02 29.42
N ALA A 26 9.28 28.89 28.77
CA ALA A 26 8.75 29.86 27.80
C ALA A 26 9.68 30.02 26.59
N SER A 27 9.64 29.05 25.70
CA SER A 27 9.99 29.23 24.28
C SER A 27 9.54 27.98 23.53
N VAL A 28 8.21 27.78 23.47
CA VAL A 28 7.62 26.93 22.43
C VAL A 28 7.54 27.86 21.23
N ALA A 29 8.37 27.66 20.20
CA ALA A 29 8.17 28.32 18.92
C ALA A 29 6.92 27.68 18.31
N GLY A 30 5.74 28.19 18.66
CA GLY A 30 4.54 27.88 17.91
C GLY A 30 4.77 28.33 16.47
N ALA A 31 4.37 27.54 15.50
CA ALA A 31 4.23 28.04 14.14
C ALA A 31 3.36 29.31 14.24
N GLY A 32 3.94 30.47 13.91
CA GLY A 32 3.26 31.74 14.00
C GLY A 32 1.99 31.69 13.16
N VAL A 33 0.95 32.36 13.63
CA VAL A 33 -0.27 32.49 12.84
C VAL A 33 0.09 33.39 11.65
N SER A 34 -0.07 32.94 10.41
CA SER A 34 0.17 33.80 9.25
C SER A 34 -0.63 35.10 9.38
N GLY A 35 0.06 36.25 9.36
CA GLY A 35 -0.52 37.55 9.64
C GLY A 35 -0.24 38.13 11.03
N ASP A 36 0.31 37.36 11.96
CA ASP A 36 0.74 37.79 13.30
C ASP A 36 2.06 38.57 13.20
N ALA A 37 1.94 39.86 12.87
CA ALA A 37 3.08 40.71 12.56
C ALA A 37 3.78 41.24 13.82
N ASP A 38 3.16 41.11 15.00
CA ASP A 38 3.77 41.47 16.28
C ASP A 38 4.32 40.27 17.08
N CYS A 39 4.18 39.05 16.53
CA CYS A 39 4.68 37.80 17.07
C CYS A 39 4.09 37.46 18.46
N ASN A 40 2.85 37.88 18.74
CA ASN A 40 2.20 37.67 20.04
C ASN A 40 1.35 36.38 20.12
N GLY A 41 1.18 35.67 19.01
CA GLY A 41 0.39 34.44 18.86
C GLY A 41 -1.08 34.66 18.50
N TYR A 42 -1.50 35.90 18.23
CA TYR A 42 -2.87 36.29 17.92
C TYR A 42 -2.89 37.11 16.63
N LEU A 43 -3.95 36.91 15.83
CA LEU A 43 -4.21 37.73 14.65
C LEU A 43 -5.32 38.74 14.97
N ASP A 44 -4.96 39.99 15.21
CA ASP A 44 -5.84 41.07 15.60
C ASP A 44 -5.41 42.44 15.01
N PRO A 45 -6.17 43.52 15.22
CA PRO A 45 -5.81 44.82 14.64
C PRO A 45 -4.43 45.38 15.04
N ALA A 46 -3.82 44.90 16.14
CA ALA A 46 -2.47 45.31 16.56
C ALA A 46 -1.41 44.82 15.58
N ASP A 47 -1.65 43.71 14.88
CA ASP A 47 -0.77 43.23 13.81
C ASP A 47 -0.68 44.21 12.66
N LEU A 48 -1.76 44.96 12.36
CA LEU A 48 -1.72 45.96 11.31
C LEU A 48 -0.79 47.11 11.68
N ASP A 49 -0.85 47.53 12.94
CA ASP A 49 0.02 48.59 13.45
C ASP A 49 1.49 48.10 13.47
N ALA A 50 1.74 46.86 13.90
CA ALA A 50 3.07 46.25 13.90
C ALA A 50 3.63 46.04 12.49
N LEU A 51 2.79 45.65 11.53
CA LEU A 51 3.17 45.51 10.12
C LEU A 51 3.47 46.87 9.47
N ILE A 52 2.70 47.90 9.81
CA ILE A 52 3.00 49.26 9.34
C ILE A 52 4.31 49.74 9.96
N GLU A 53 4.54 49.52 11.25
CA GLU A 53 5.79 49.89 11.91
C GLU A 53 7.00 49.13 11.34
N SER A 54 6.85 47.84 11.04
CA SER A 54 7.90 47.01 10.44
C SER A 54 8.23 47.42 9.00
N SER A 55 7.23 47.84 8.21
CA SER A 55 7.45 48.31 6.83
C SER A 55 8.32 49.58 6.73
N PHE A 56 8.48 50.33 7.82
CA PHE A 56 9.35 51.50 7.91
C PHE A 56 10.55 51.31 8.87
N GLY A 57 10.69 50.14 9.47
CA GLY A 57 11.65 49.82 10.52
C GLY A 57 12.49 48.57 10.26
N THR A 58 13.29 48.18 11.25
CA THR A 58 13.93 46.85 11.31
C THR A 58 13.19 46.02 12.34
N TYR A 59 12.24 45.22 11.90
CA TYR A 59 11.43 44.37 12.78
C TYR A 59 11.66 42.91 12.38
N ASP A 60 12.04 42.07 13.34
CA ASP A 60 12.41 40.66 13.14
C ASP A 60 11.24 39.72 13.51
N CYS A 61 10.04 40.00 13.01
CA CYS A 61 8.94 39.03 13.09
C CYS A 61 8.88 38.26 11.75
N PRO A 62 9.23 36.95 11.72
CA PRO A 62 9.27 36.17 10.48
C PRO A 62 7.92 36.11 9.76
N ASP A 63 6.83 36.25 10.50
CA ASP A 63 5.46 36.13 10.01
C ASP A 63 4.87 37.46 9.48
N ALA A 64 5.68 38.53 9.45
CA ALA A 64 5.30 39.82 8.88
C ALA A 64 5.28 39.85 7.33
N ASP A 65 5.92 38.88 6.67
CA ASP A 65 5.82 38.67 5.22
C ASP A 65 4.61 37.76 4.92
N ILE A 66 3.43 38.38 4.92
CA ILE A 66 2.13 37.71 4.90
C ILE A 66 1.83 37.16 3.51
N ASN A 67 2.37 37.78 2.46
CA ASN A 67 2.19 37.33 1.09
C ASN A 67 3.26 36.30 0.65
N GLY A 68 4.33 36.12 1.44
CA GLY A 68 5.39 35.15 1.22
C GLY A 68 6.36 35.49 0.08
N ASP A 69 6.49 36.78 -0.28
CA ASP A 69 7.35 37.23 -1.38
C ASP A 69 8.81 37.49 -0.96
N GLY A 70 9.12 37.30 0.32
CA GLY A 70 10.42 37.51 0.93
C GLY A 70 10.67 38.94 1.38
N SER A 71 9.69 39.84 1.29
CA SER A 71 9.83 41.26 1.61
C SER A 71 8.60 41.80 2.35
N VAL A 72 8.79 42.37 3.53
CA VAL A 72 7.69 43.06 4.25
C VAL A 72 7.42 44.44 3.62
N GLY A 73 6.23 44.64 3.07
CA GLY A 73 5.85 45.88 2.39
C GLY A 73 4.35 46.12 2.25
N ALA A 74 3.98 47.03 1.35
CA ALA A 74 2.59 47.44 1.16
C ALA A 74 1.67 46.30 0.66
N ALA A 75 2.26 45.27 0.04
CA ALA A 75 1.55 44.08 -0.41
C ALA A 75 1.11 43.22 0.79
N ASP A 76 1.92 43.12 1.84
CA ASP A 76 1.58 42.45 3.09
C ASP A 76 0.51 43.21 3.84
N VAL A 77 0.53 44.55 3.82
CA VAL A 77 -0.54 45.35 4.41
C VAL A 77 -1.89 45.05 3.75
N ALA A 78 -1.90 44.90 2.41
CA ALA A 78 -3.11 44.51 1.70
C ALA A 78 -3.56 43.07 2.05
N ALA A 79 -2.62 42.14 2.22
CA ALA A 79 -2.89 40.77 2.63
C ALA A 79 -3.43 40.71 4.07
N LEU A 80 -2.82 41.45 5.01
CA LEU A 80 -3.26 41.55 6.39
C LEU A 80 -4.64 42.19 6.51
N LEU A 81 -4.91 43.25 5.74
CA LEU A 81 -6.23 43.87 5.72
C LEU A 81 -7.30 42.92 5.19
N GLN A 82 -6.97 42.02 4.26
CA GLN A 82 -7.88 40.94 3.86
C GLN A 82 -8.12 39.97 5.01
N LEU A 83 -7.08 39.57 5.73
CA LEU A 83 -7.20 38.71 6.91
C LEU A 83 -8.05 39.36 8.02
N LEU A 84 -7.78 40.61 8.39
CA LEU A 84 -8.49 41.37 9.43
C LEU A 84 -9.90 41.83 9.04
N SER A 85 -10.21 41.93 7.75
CA SER A 85 -11.56 42.24 7.28
C SER A 85 -12.55 41.10 7.52
N HIS A 86 -12.06 39.90 7.85
CA HIS A 86 -12.87 38.84 8.41
C HIS A 86 -13.00 39.12 9.92
N PRO A 87 -14.22 39.17 10.49
CA PRO A 87 -14.39 39.47 11.90
C PRO A 87 -13.52 38.52 12.72
N ALA A 88 -12.67 39.07 13.61
CA ALA A 88 -11.78 38.33 14.49
C ALA A 88 -12.59 37.27 15.23
N THR A 89 -12.66 36.10 14.61
CA THR A 89 -13.28 34.93 15.16
C THR A 89 -12.14 34.34 15.97
N PRO A 90 -12.27 34.17 17.31
CA PRO A 90 -11.19 33.64 18.14
C PRO A 90 -10.57 32.47 17.38
N THR A 91 -9.27 32.55 17.08
CA THR A 91 -8.53 31.64 16.17
C THR A 91 -9.21 30.29 16.25
N PRO A 92 -10.02 29.91 15.24
CA PRO A 92 -11.04 28.88 15.43
C PRO A 92 -10.35 27.67 16.00
N ILE A 93 -10.56 27.44 17.30
CA ILE A 93 -9.87 26.37 18.02
C ILE A 93 -10.26 25.14 17.22
N ALA A 94 -9.26 24.51 16.61
CA ALA A 94 -9.49 23.46 15.64
C ALA A 94 -10.34 22.38 16.31
N SER A 95 -11.65 22.45 16.05
CA SER A 95 -12.65 21.71 16.80
C SER A 95 -12.99 20.40 16.12
N GLY A 96 -12.54 20.25 14.87
CA GLY A 96 -12.69 19.04 14.10
C GLY A 96 -11.87 17.85 14.65
N PRO A 97 -11.81 16.77 13.87
CA PRO A 97 -11.20 15.51 14.28
C PRO A 97 -9.73 15.61 14.66
N VAL A 98 -9.31 14.82 15.64
CA VAL A 98 -7.89 14.70 15.99
C VAL A 98 -7.25 13.55 15.23
N VAL A 99 -6.03 13.77 14.77
CA VAL A 99 -5.19 12.71 14.20
C VAL A 99 -4.57 11.91 15.34
N THR A 100 -4.87 10.62 15.37
CA THR A 100 -4.43 9.67 16.42
C THR A 100 -3.20 8.85 16.01
N PHE A 101 -2.93 8.75 14.71
CA PHE A 101 -1.70 8.22 14.16
C PHE A 101 -1.42 8.89 12.81
N PHE A 102 -0.18 9.34 12.62
CA PHE A 102 0.33 9.82 11.34
C PHE A 102 1.72 9.24 11.12
N GLY A 103 1.85 8.31 10.18
CA GLY A 103 3.09 7.58 10.02
C GLY A 103 3.14 6.72 8.77
N LEU A 104 4.24 5.97 8.68
CA LEU A 104 4.43 5.00 7.60
C LEU A 104 4.13 3.59 8.09
N ALA A 105 3.71 2.73 7.17
CA ALA A 105 3.71 1.29 7.37
C ALA A 105 4.44 0.61 6.21
N SER A 106 4.97 -0.59 6.44
CA SER A 106 5.47 -1.44 5.36
C SER A 106 4.34 -1.72 4.36
N SER A 107 4.68 -2.26 3.19
CA SER A 107 3.65 -2.71 2.23
C SER A 107 2.70 -3.72 2.87
N ALA A 108 3.16 -4.53 3.84
CA ALA A 108 2.34 -5.39 4.71
C ALA A 108 1.20 -4.67 5.41
N GLY A 109 1.46 -3.44 5.87
CA GLY A 109 0.71 -2.82 6.95
C GLY A 109 1.41 -2.83 8.32
N GLU A 110 2.63 -3.35 8.48
CA GLU A 110 3.33 -3.22 9.76
C GLU A 110 3.73 -1.75 9.95
N ALA A 111 3.22 -1.11 11.00
CA ALA A 111 3.55 0.28 11.30
C ALA A 111 5.06 0.43 11.53
N ALA A 112 5.68 1.37 10.82
CA ALA A 112 7.08 1.72 11.03
C ALA A 112 7.22 2.55 12.31
N LEU A 113 8.34 2.39 13.00
CA LEU A 113 8.73 3.31 14.07
C LEU A 113 9.53 4.48 13.47
N PRO A 114 9.34 5.71 13.98
CA PRO A 114 10.19 6.83 13.59
C PRO A 114 11.64 6.57 14.02
N ILE A 115 12.59 6.98 13.19
CA ILE A 115 14.03 6.89 13.48
C ILE A 115 14.52 8.02 14.39
N ALA A 116 13.79 9.13 14.41
CA ALA A 116 14.04 10.31 15.21
C ALA A 116 12.74 11.11 15.36
N ILE A 117 12.74 12.06 16.29
CA ILE A 117 11.68 13.04 16.48
C ILE A 117 12.39 14.41 16.52
N THR A 118 11.89 15.41 15.81
CA THR A 118 12.44 16.78 15.89
C THR A 118 12.21 17.35 17.29
N ASP A 119 12.89 18.46 17.62
CA ASP A 119 12.69 19.15 18.90
C ASP A 119 11.23 19.60 19.10
N ASP A 120 10.53 19.87 17.99
CA ASP A 120 9.10 20.26 17.97
C ASP A 120 8.13 19.06 17.98
N GLY A 121 8.65 17.83 18.14
CA GLY A 121 7.81 16.63 18.25
C GLY A 121 7.43 15.97 16.91
N VAL A 122 8.01 16.40 15.79
CA VAL A 122 7.69 15.86 14.45
C VAL A 122 8.42 14.53 14.22
N PRO A 123 7.72 13.40 14.00
CA PRO A 123 8.37 12.12 13.75
C PRO A 123 9.07 12.09 12.38
N ILE A 124 10.29 11.57 12.36
CA ILE A 124 11.10 11.38 11.15
C ILE A 124 11.15 9.89 10.82
N PHE A 125 10.71 9.52 9.62
CA PHE A 125 10.78 8.16 9.09
C PHE A 125 11.85 8.08 8.01
N TRP A 126 12.68 7.03 8.03
CA TRP A 126 13.65 6.78 6.96
C TRP A 126 13.19 5.67 6.03
N ARG A 127 13.42 5.87 4.73
CA ARG A 127 13.15 4.91 3.69
C ARG A 127 14.33 4.86 2.71
N PRO A 128 14.78 3.66 2.30
CA PRO A 128 15.82 3.55 1.27
C PRO A 128 15.36 4.13 -0.08
N VAL A 129 14.05 4.07 -0.35
CA VAL A 129 13.41 4.67 -1.53
C VAL A 129 12.06 5.29 -1.21
N GLY A 130 11.62 6.18 -2.09
CA GLY A 130 10.36 6.90 -1.97
C GLY A 130 9.11 6.14 -2.37
N VAL A 131 9.15 4.81 -2.48
CA VAL A 131 8.02 3.95 -2.90
C VAL A 131 7.96 2.65 -2.08
N GLY A 132 6.89 1.88 -2.23
CA GLY A 132 6.79 0.54 -1.63
C GLY A 132 6.46 0.55 -0.14
N PHE A 133 5.72 1.56 0.30
CA PHE A 133 5.20 1.67 1.66
C PHE A 133 3.79 2.23 1.66
N LYS A 134 3.15 2.18 2.83
CA LYS A 134 1.87 2.81 3.04
C LYS A 134 2.06 4.10 3.83
N LEU A 135 1.44 5.17 3.37
CA LEU A 135 1.19 6.35 4.20
C LEU A 135 -0.15 6.14 4.91
N VAL A 136 -0.13 6.26 6.23
CA VAL A 136 -1.28 5.91 7.08
C VAL A 136 -1.63 7.09 7.97
N ILE A 137 -2.91 7.46 7.93
CA ILE A 137 -3.49 8.51 8.77
C ILE A 137 -4.70 7.93 9.49
N GLU A 138 -4.74 8.06 10.81
CA GLU A 138 -5.86 7.63 11.62
C GLU A 138 -6.50 8.80 12.34
N GLY A 139 -7.82 8.92 12.22
CA GLY A 139 -8.60 9.99 12.81
C GLY A 139 -9.56 9.49 13.89
N ALA A 140 -9.75 10.30 14.92
CA ALA A 140 -10.80 10.14 15.92
C ALA A 140 -11.61 11.46 16.05
N PRO A 141 -12.86 11.41 16.55
CA PRO A 141 -13.60 12.61 16.90
C PRO A 141 -12.80 13.55 17.80
N GLY A 142 -12.79 14.84 17.49
CA GLY A 142 -12.17 15.88 18.31
C GLY A 142 -13.16 16.55 19.26
N SER A 143 -12.90 17.82 19.59
CA SER A 143 -13.72 18.55 20.57
C SER A 143 -15.12 18.91 20.06
N SER A 144 -15.37 18.89 18.75
CA SER A 144 -16.72 19.02 18.17
C SER A 144 -17.61 17.82 18.50
N GLY A 145 -17.03 16.69 18.90
CA GLY A 145 -17.74 15.42 19.13
C GLY A 145 -18.32 14.80 17.86
N LYS A 146 -18.07 15.39 16.69
CA LYS A 146 -18.55 14.89 15.40
C LYS A 146 -17.63 13.80 14.88
N MET A 147 -18.21 12.89 14.10
CA MET A 147 -17.45 11.81 13.48
C MET A 147 -16.48 12.36 12.44
N VAL A 148 -15.35 11.67 12.29
CA VAL A 148 -14.40 12.00 11.23
C VAL A 148 -15.03 11.80 9.87
N GLY A 149 -14.85 12.78 8.98
CA GLY A 149 -15.22 12.68 7.58
C GLY A 149 -14.47 11.54 6.89
N ARG A 150 -14.94 11.12 5.71
CA ARG A 150 -14.45 9.94 4.99
C ARG A 150 -14.32 10.17 3.49
N ILE A 151 -14.71 11.34 3.00
CA ILE A 151 -14.73 11.68 1.59
C ILE A 151 -13.32 12.10 1.17
N VAL A 152 -12.61 11.22 0.47
CA VAL A 152 -11.27 11.50 -0.07
C VAL A 152 -11.30 12.13 -1.47
N GLU A 153 -12.40 11.96 -2.22
CA GLU A 153 -12.58 12.48 -3.59
C GLU A 153 -13.98 13.11 -3.74
N PRO A 154 -14.20 14.32 -3.21
CA PRO A 154 -15.49 14.98 -3.34
C PRO A 154 -15.74 15.50 -4.76
N ILE A 155 -17.00 15.46 -5.22
CA ILE A 155 -17.41 16.06 -6.51
C ILE A 155 -17.22 17.59 -6.47
N THR A 156 -17.51 18.19 -5.32
CA THR A 156 -17.35 19.63 -5.06
C THR A 156 -16.76 19.86 -3.67
N GLY A 157 -15.96 20.91 -3.52
CA GLY A 157 -15.30 21.24 -2.26
C GLY A 157 -14.00 20.48 -2.01
N ARG A 158 -13.58 20.45 -0.75
CA ARG A 158 -12.33 19.85 -0.27
C ARG A 158 -12.55 18.47 0.34
N PRO A 159 -11.59 17.56 0.20
CA PRO A 159 -11.64 16.26 0.87
C PRO A 159 -11.65 16.42 2.39
N ASP A 160 -12.16 15.39 3.07
CA ASP A 160 -12.14 15.29 4.53
C ASP A 160 -10.74 14.95 5.05
N LEU A 161 -9.94 14.26 4.24
CA LEU A 161 -8.50 14.12 4.44
C LEU A 161 -7.80 15.23 3.66
N GLN A 162 -7.20 16.19 4.37
CA GLN A 162 -6.40 17.25 3.76
C GLN A 162 -4.94 17.01 4.09
N LEU A 163 -4.13 16.77 3.06
CA LEU A 163 -2.73 16.39 3.19
C LEU A 163 -1.91 17.13 2.14
N GLU A 164 -0.81 17.71 2.59
CA GLU A 164 0.14 18.46 1.78
C GLU A 164 1.55 17.88 1.92
N SER A 165 2.36 18.10 0.90
CA SER A 165 3.78 17.76 0.86
C SER A 165 4.54 19.02 0.54
N ASP A 166 5.65 19.29 1.22
CA ASP A 166 6.54 20.41 0.88
C ASP A 166 7.27 20.20 -0.45
N GLN A 167 7.49 18.94 -0.84
CA GLN A 167 8.07 18.53 -2.11
C GLN A 167 7.01 17.95 -3.05
N GLY A 168 7.19 18.13 -4.35
CA GLY A 168 6.37 17.43 -5.33
C GLY A 168 6.58 15.91 -5.27
N LEU A 169 5.50 15.13 -5.28
CA LEU A 169 5.55 13.66 -5.39
C LEU A 169 5.35 13.23 -6.85
N GLY A 170 6.11 12.22 -7.28
CA GLY A 170 6.15 11.81 -8.69
C GLY A 170 6.74 12.92 -9.58
N ASN A 171 5.98 13.41 -10.57
CA ASN A 171 6.39 14.51 -11.45
C ASN A 171 5.98 15.92 -10.97
N GLY A 172 5.29 16.03 -9.83
CA GLY A 172 4.82 17.31 -9.27
C GLY A 172 3.72 18.03 -10.05
N GLY A 173 3.09 17.39 -11.04
CA GLY A 173 2.01 17.94 -11.84
C GLY A 173 0.66 18.04 -11.12
N TYR A 174 -0.29 18.74 -11.76
CA TYR A 174 -1.67 18.95 -11.28
C TYR A 174 -2.70 18.01 -11.91
N ASP A 175 -2.23 16.90 -12.49
CA ASP A 175 -3.11 16.00 -13.23
C ASP A 175 -4.13 15.35 -12.27
N ARG A 176 -5.38 15.26 -12.73
CA ARG A 176 -6.44 14.56 -11.98
C ARG A 176 -6.06 13.10 -11.79
N CYS A 177 -6.46 12.54 -10.65
CA CYS A 177 -6.43 11.12 -10.29
C CYS A 177 -6.44 10.12 -11.46
N PRO A 178 -5.55 9.11 -11.48
CA PRO A 178 -4.42 8.85 -10.59
C PRO A 178 -3.17 9.64 -11.01
N GLY A 179 -2.49 10.30 -10.07
CA GLY A 179 -1.39 11.16 -10.47
C GLY A 179 -0.53 11.67 -9.33
N THR A 180 0.27 12.65 -9.73
CA THR A 180 1.36 13.32 -9.02
C THR A 180 0.81 14.35 -8.05
N VAL A 181 1.63 14.76 -7.09
CA VAL A 181 1.21 15.69 -6.04
C VAL A 181 2.12 16.91 -6.09
N PRO A 182 1.60 18.14 -6.28
CA PRO A 182 2.41 19.34 -6.23
C PRO A 182 2.92 19.59 -4.82
N GLY A 183 4.12 20.17 -4.70
CA GLY A 183 4.67 20.62 -3.42
C GLY A 183 4.11 21.97 -3.00
N ILE A 184 3.80 22.15 -1.72
CA ILE A 184 3.32 23.39 -1.09
C ILE A 184 4.25 23.70 0.08
N SER A 185 5.06 24.76 -0.05
CA SER A 185 6.05 25.16 0.96
C SER A 185 6.00 26.69 1.14
N PRO A 186 5.70 27.21 2.35
CA PRO A 186 5.31 26.46 3.56
C PRO A 186 3.94 25.75 3.40
N PRO A 187 3.59 24.78 4.26
CA PRO A 187 2.26 24.17 4.26
C PRO A 187 1.15 25.22 4.43
N ASP A 188 0.10 25.14 3.61
CA ASP A 188 -0.99 26.12 3.58
C ASP A 188 -2.35 25.47 3.28
N PHE A 189 -3.17 25.30 4.32
CA PHE A 189 -4.56 24.83 4.19
C PHE A 189 -5.57 25.96 3.96
N GLY A 190 -5.13 27.17 3.60
CA GLY A 190 -5.96 28.33 3.28
C GLY A 190 -6.74 28.15 1.98
N PRO A 191 -7.78 28.95 1.72
CA PRO A 191 -8.55 28.89 0.48
C PRO A 191 -7.69 29.27 -0.73
N GLY A 192 -7.63 28.41 -1.75
CA GLY A 192 -6.92 28.72 -2.98
C GLY A 192 -7.09 27.64 -4.04
N PRO A 193 -7.19 27.98 -5.34
CA PRO A 193 -7.40 26.98 -6.38
C PRO A 193 -6.23 26.01 -6.50
N LEU A 194 -5.00 26.47 -6.24
CA LEU A 194 -3.79 25.66 -6.26
C LEU A 194 -3.75 24.69 -5.07
N ILE A 195 -4.02 25.19 -3.86
CA ILE A 195 -4.14 24.40 -2.63
C ILE A 195 -5.26 23.36 -2.79
N ASP A 196 -6.44 23.76 -3.27
CA ASP A 196 -7.56 22.85 -3.51
C ASP A 196 -7.21 21.75 -4.52
N ALA A 197 -6.39 22.06 -5.54
CA ALA A 197 -5.91 21.07 -6.49
C ALA A 197 -4.89 20.11 -5.83
N ALA A 198 -3.95 20.64 -5.04
CA ALA A 198 -2.96 19.87 -4.29
C ALA A 198 -3.62 18.89 -3.30
N LEU A 199 -4.54 19.39 -2.47
CA LEU A 199 -5.28 18.61 -1.48
C LEU A 199 -6.09 17.48 -2.14
N ARG A 200 -6.75 17.75 -3.28
CA ARG A 200 -7.48 16.72 -4.04
C ARG A 200 -6.54 15.72 -4.70
N ALA A 201 -5.42 16.17 -5.27
CA ALA A 201 -4.43 15.30 -5.90
C ALA A 201 -3.77 14.35 -4.89
N PHE A 202 -3.50 14.82 -3.68
CA PHE A 202 -2.95 13.98 -2.62
C PHE A 202 -4.00 13.01 -2.06
N ALA A 203 -5.19 13.51 -1.68
CA ALA A 203 -6.25 12.69 -1.10
C ALA A 203 -6.74 11.59 -2.07
N CYS A 204 -6.62 11.83 -3.37
CA CYS A 204 -6.81 10.84 -4.41
C CYS A 204 -6.16 9.50 -4.08
N GLY A 205 -6.81 8.37 -4.32
CA GLY A 205 -6.19 7.05 -4.15
C GLY A 205 -5.96 6.61 -2.71
N PHE A 206 -6.24 7.45 -1.71
CA PHE A 206 -6.42 6.97 -0.33
C PHE A 206 -7.66 6.09 -0.25
N GLN A 207 -7.55 5.01 0.53
CA GLN A 207 -8.68 4.19 0.93
C GLN A 207 -9.06 4.53 2.37
N ALA A 208 -10.30 4.92 2.59
CA ALA A 208 -10.85 5.14 3.93
C ALA A 208 -11.48 3.85 4.46
N THR A 209 -11.06 3.42 5.65
CA THR A 209 -11.55 2.22 6.32
C THR A 209 -12.06 2.59 7.71
N THR A 210 -13.15 1.96 8.14
CA THR A 210 -13.88 2.36 9.36
C THR A 210 -14.10 1.20 10.32
N THR A 211 -13.50 0.05 10.00
CA THR A 211 -13.47 -1.13 10.83
C THR A 211 -12.03 -1.62 10.95
N ARG A 212 -11.66 -2.12 12.13
CA ARG A 212 -10.32 -2.66 12.38
C ARG A 212 -9.97 -3.83 11.46
N THR A 213 -10.95 -4.70 11.19
CA THR A 213 -10.78 -5.88 10.33
C THR A 213 -10.49 -5.55 8.87
N THR A 214 -10.71 -4.31 8.45
CA THR A 214 -10.39 -3.81 7.10
C THR A 214 -9.26 -2.78 7.12
N ALA A 215 -8.61 -2.55 8.26
CA ALA A 215 -7.47 -1.64 8.35
C ALA A 215 -6.34 -2.09 7.41
N CYS A 216 -5.60 -1.14 6.84
CA CYS A 216 -4.43 -1.44 6.03
C CYS A 216 -3.17 -1.65 6.86
N THR A 217 -3.22 -1.40 8.18
CA THR A 217 -2.17 -1.74 9.13
C THR A 217 -2.44 -3.06 9.83
N LEU A 218 -1.37 -3.70 10.30
CA LEU A 218 -1.41 -4.96 11.04
C LEU A 218 -1.13 -4.69 12.51
N GLY A 219 -1.94 -5.28 13.39
CA GLY A 219 -1.68 -5.31 14.81
C GLY A 219 -0.57 -6.31 15.19
N PRO A 220 -0.22 -6.44 16.48
CA PRO A 220 0.85 -7.31 16.97
C PRO A 220 0.71 -8.80 16.62
N PHE A 221 -0.50 -9.23 16.24
CA PHE A 221 -0.82 -10.61 15.87
C PHE A 221 -0.95 -10.83 14.36
N GLY A 222 -0.55 -9.85 13.54
CA GLY A 222 -0.62 -9.94 12.07
C GLY A 222 -2.04 -9.80 11.47
N ASN A 223 -3.06 -9.60 12.31
CA ASN A 223 -4.41 -9.27 11.84
C ASN A 223 -4.51 -7.79 11.52
N ALA A 224 -5.36 -7.42 10.55
CA ALA A 224 -5.71 -6.02 10.31
C ALA A 224 -6.23 -5.37 11.61
N ASP A 225 -5.61 -4.28 12.02
CA ASP A 225 -5.98 -3.49 13.21
C ASP A 225 -5.50 -2.05 13.05
N TRP A 226 -6.09 -1.14 13.82
CA TRP A 226 -5.63 0.25 13.90
C TRP A 226 -4.38 0.35 14.77
N VAL A 227 -3.55 1.34 14.50
CA VAL A 227 -2.39 1.67 15.33
C VAL A 227 -2.83 2.45 16.57
N GLY A 228 -3.71 3.42 16.38
CA GLY A 228 -4.32 4.25 17.43
C GLY A 228 -5.50 3.55 18.10
N ALA A 229 -5.51 3.53 19.44
CA ALA A 229 -6.58 2.90 20.20
C ALA A 229 -7.94 3.63 20.08
N ALA A 230 -7.91 4.95 19.90
CA ALA A 230 -9.08 5.82 19.81
C ALA A 230 -9.57 6.06 18.37
N THR A 231 -8.92 5.46 17.39
CA THR A 231 -9.22 5.63 15.96
C THR A 231 -10.67 5.34 15.65
N GLN A 232 -11.24 6.04 14.68
CA GLN A 232 -12.57 5.79 14.11
C GLN A 232 -12.49 5.53 12.61
N VAL A 233 -11.57 6.21 11.93
CA VAL A 233 -11.29 6.04 10.51
C VAL A 233 -9.79 5.93 10.29
N GLN A 234 -9.39 5.07 9.36
CA GLN A 234 -8.02 4.99 8.89
C GLN A 234 -8.01 5.23 7.38
N PHE A 235 -7.17 6.16 6.95
CA PHE A 235 -6.86 6.45 5.55
C PHE A 235 -5.53 5.82 5.19
N CYS A 236 -5.51 5.11 4.07
CA CYS A 236 -4.35 4.37 3.61
C CYS A 236 -4.02 4.67 2.16
N LEU A 237 -2.78 5.07 1.90
CA LEU A 237 -2.26 5.22 0.54
C LEU A 237 -1.06 4.30 0.35
N GLN A 238 -1.14 3.39 -0.61
CA GLN A 238 0.05 2.69 -1.10
C GLN A 238 0.86 3.66 -1.95
N VAL A 239 2.10 3.93 -1.54
CA VAL A 239 3.02 4.78 -2.28
C VAL A 239 3.59 3.98 -3.45
N GLU A 240 3.08 4.29 -4.64
CA GLU A 240 3.47 3.71 -5.93
C GLU A 240 4.45 4.64 -6.66
N ALA A 241 5.03 4.17 -7.76
CA ALA A 241 6.03 4.92 -8.55
C ALA A 241 5.53 6.30 -9.01
N LEU A 242 4.24 6.41 -9.34
CA LEU A 242 3.62 7.68 -9.75
C LEU A 242 3.54 8.72 -8.61
N ARG A 243 3.76 8.31 -7.36
CA ARG A 243 3.78 9.17 -6.16
C ARG A 243 5.06 8.98 -5.37
N GLN A 244 6.14 8.67 -6.07
CA GLN A 244 7.43 8.50 -5.46
C GLN A 244 7.83 9.76 -4.71
N PHE A 245 8.22 9.58 -3.46
CA PHE A 245 8.89 10.62 -2.69
C PHE A 245 10.29 10.87 -3.29
N PRO A 246 10.66 12.13 -3.57
CA PRO A 246 11.99 12.44 -4.08
C PRO A 246 13.06 12.09 -3.03
N PRO A 247 14.32 11.82 -3.44
CA PRO A 247 15.43 11.72 -2.49
C PRO A 247 15.56 13.00 -1.65
N GLY A 248 15.90 12.85 -0.37
CA GLY A 248 15.98 13.95 0.59
C GLY A 248 14.89 13.90 1.64
N GLN A 249 14.66 15.04 2.30
CA GLN A 249 13.58 15.18 3.27
C GLN A 249 12.31 15.67 2.55
N THR A 250 11.18 15.10 2.93
CA THR A 250 9.86 15.55 2.54
C THR A 250 9.01 15.68 3.79
N GLN A 251 8.62 16.90 4.12
CA GLN A 251 7.67 17.18 5.18
C GLN A 251 6.24 17.01 4.67
N LEU A 252 5.45 16.24 5.40
CA LEU A 252 4.02 16.11 5.17
C LEU A 252 3.26 16.82 6.29
N SER A 253 2.19 17.50 5.92
CA SER A 253 1.29 18.18 6.84
C SER A 253 -0.12 17.66 6.60
N VAL A 254 -0.82 17.27 7.65
CA VAL A 254 -2.17 16.70 7.55
C VAL A 254 -3.14 17.35 8.51
N GLN A 255 -4.36 17.59 8.05
CA GLN A 255 -5.50 17.84 8.90
C GLN A 255 -6.72 17.04 8.43
N LEU A 256 -7.63 16.77 9.37
CA LEU A 256 -8.86 16.03 9.11
C LEU A 256 -10.05 16.95 9.27
N ARG A 257 -11.11 16.71 8.50
CA ARG A 257 -12.41 17.36 8.69
C ARG A 257 -13.43 16.39 9.25
N ASP A 258 -14.33 16.89 10.07
CA ASP A 258 -15.52 16.12 10.47
C ASP A 258 -16.60 16.18 9.37
N VAL A 259 -17.69 15.43 9.60
CA VAL A 259 -18.85 15.39 8.69
C VAL A 259 -19.58 16.73 8.51
N ASP A 260 -19.35 17.70 9.40
CA ASP A 260 -19.90 19.06 9.28
C ASP A 260 -18.88 20.02 8.61
N GLY A 261 -17.70 19.52 8.28
CA GLY A 261 -16.64 20.25 7.59
C GLY A 261 -15.71 21.04 8.49
N ASN A 262 -15.80 20.90 9.83
CA ASN A 262 -14.89 21.54 10.76
C ASN A 262 -13.51 20.88 10.67
N ALA A 263 -12.47 21.68 10.49
CA ALA A 263 -11.09 21.19 10.46
C ALA A 263 -10.57 20.94 11.88
N GLY A 264 -9.82 19.85 12.03
CA GLY A 264 -9.05 19.53 13.20
C GLY A 264 -7.63 20.11 13.16
N PRO A 265 -6.83 19.90 14.23
CA PRO A 265 -5.47 20.42 14.29
C PRO A 265 -4.58 19.77 13.22
N VAL A 266 -3.63 20.56 12.70
CA VAL A 266 -2.59 20.08 11.78
C VAL A 266 -1.59 19.21 12.54
N GLN A 267 -1.16 18.12 11.91
CA GLN A 267 -0.04 17.29 12.35
C GLN A 267 1.01 17.18 11.25
N HIS A 268 2.25 16.93 11.63
CA HIS A 268 3.38 16.82 10.70
C HIS A 268 4.10 15.48 10.83
N LEU A 269 4.76 15.07 9.75
CA LEU A 269 5.84 14.07 9.77
C LEU A 269 6.88 14.40 8.71
N VAL A 270 8.08 13.85 8.84
CA VAL A 270 9.13 13.94 7.81
C VAL A 270 9.46 12.56 7.28
N VAL A 271 9.50 12.40 5.95
CA VAL A 271 10.01 11.21 5.28
C VAL A 271 11.38 11.53 4.71
N LEU A 272 12.41 10.81 5.17
CA LEU A 272 13.76 10.87 4.62
C LEU A 272 13.97 9.72 3.65
N VAL A 273 14.17 10.03 2.37
CA VAL A 273 14.39 9.06 1.29
C VAL A 273 15.85 9.09 0.82
N GLY A 274 16.47 7.91 0.71
CA GLY A 274 17.75 7.75 0.03
C GLY A 274 18.87 7.17 0.90
N ALA A 275 20.09 7.24 0.38
CA ALA A 275 21.22 6.46 0.86
C ALA A 275 21.81 7.03 2.15
N THR A 276 21.69 6.22 3.19
CA THR A 276 22.22 6.33 4.55
C THR A 276 21.33 7.11 5.53
N PRO A 277 20.76 6.46 6.55
CA PRO A 277 20.18 7.21 7.66
C PRO A 277 21.28 8.11 8.26
N PRO A 278 20.96 9.33 8.73
CA PRO A 278 21.92 10.16 9.43
C PRO A 278 22.51 9.30 10.55
N PRO A 279 23.84 9.27 10.73
CA PRO A 279 24.46 8.44 11.75
C PRO A 279 23.77 8.74 13.07
N THR A 280 23.02 7.76 13.59
CA THR A 280 22.31 7.91 14.85
C THR A 280 23.41 8.12 15.88
N ASN A 281 23.51 9.33 16.43
CA ASN A 281 24.39 9.64 17.55
C ASN A 281 23.88 8.87 18.77
N THR A 282 24.11 7.56 18.76
CA THR A 282 23.88 6.69 19.90
C THR A 282 24.90 7.16 20.92
N ARG A 283 24.46 7.99 21.88
CA ARG A 283 25.25 8.24 23.08
C ARG A 283 25.49 6.87 23.69
N THR A 284 26.68 6.31 23.50
CA THR A 284 27.14 5.14 24.23
C THR A 284 26.94 5.46 25.70
N PRO A 285 26.05 4.75 26.43
CA PRO A 285 25.84 5.03 27.84
C PRO A 285 27.20 4.95 28.51
N THR A 286 27.66 6.06 29.10
CA THR A 286 28.88 6.09 29.89
C THR A 286 28.73 4.99 30.94
N PRO A 287 29.67 4.02 31.02
CA PRO A 287 29.53 2.90 31.93
C PRO A 287 29.34 3.46 33.35
N THR A 288 28.16 3.21 33.92
CA THR A 288 27.89 3.56 35.30
C THR A 288 28.81 2.72 36.15
N ALA A 289 29.77 3.36 36.83
CA ALA A 289 30.70 2.69 37.73
C ALA A 289 29.89 1.93 38.78
N THR A 290 29.85 0.61 38.64
CA THR A 290 29.25 -0.28 39.63
C THR A 290 30.16 -0.27 40.84
N THR A 291 29.72 0.38 41.91
CA THR A 291 30.38 0.30 43.21
C THR A 291 30.27 -1.14 43.72
N VAL A 292 31.40 -1.85 43.70
CA VAL A 292 31.51 -3.20 44.25
C VAL A 292 31.29 -3.11 45.77
N PRO A 293 30.29 -3.80 46.36
CA PRO A 293 30.14 -3.84 47.81
C PRO A 293 31.35 -4.52 48.43
N THR A 294 31.96 -3.82 49.39
CA THR A 294 33.11 -4.32 50.16
C THR A 294 32.66 -5.50 51.02
N ASN A 295 33.27 -6.67 50.78
CA ASN A 295 33.00 -7.89 51.55
C ASN A 295 33.43 -7.74 53.01
N THR A 296 32.47 -7.89 53.92
CA THR A 296 32.68 -8.10 55.36
C THR A 296 33.48 -9.40 55.57
N ARG A 297 34.67 -9.27 56.16
CA ARG A 297 35.52 -10.40 56.60
C ARG A 297 34.86 -11.11 57.79
N THR A 298 34.49 -12.37 57.62
CA THR A 298 34.31 -13.33 58.71
C THR A 298 35.58 -14.17 58.83
N ALA A 299 36.10 -14.29 60.04
CA ALA A 299 37.35 -14.99 60.36
C ALA A 299 37.16 -16.52 60.34
N THR A 300 38.04 -17.23 59.64
CA THR A 300 38.18 -18.69 59.74
C THR A 300 39.62 -19.04 60.16
N ARG A 301 39.71 -19.89 61.19
CA ARG A 301 40.92 -20.47 61.80
C ARG A 301 41.70 -21.38 60.82
N PRO A 302 43.00 -21.63 61.02
CA PRO A 302 43.88 -22.20 60.01
C PRO A 302 44.01 -23.72 60.12
N HIS A 303 44.06 -24.41 58.98
CA HIS A 303 44.67 -25.73 58.88
C HIS A 303 45.58 -25.80 57.63
N THR A 304 46.87 -25.79 57.94
CA THR A 304 47.99 -26.61 57.44
C THR A 304 48.06 -26.97 55.96
N ALA A 305 49.15 -26.51 55.34
CA ALA A 305 49.60 -26.83 53.99
C ALA A 305 50.13 -28.27 53.86
N THR A 306 50.03 -28.84 52.66
CA THR A 306 50.98 -29.82 52.13
C THR A 306 51.10 -29.63 50.62
N ALA A 307 52.32 -29.44 50.15
CA ALA A 307 52.69 -29.28 48.75
C ALA A 307 53.21 -30.60 48.17
N THR A 308 52.89 -30.90 46.92
CA THR A 308 53.69 -31.81 46.07
C THR A 308 53.45 -31.47 44.58
N PRO A 309 54.49 -31.36 43.72
CA PRO A 309 54.36 -30.89 42.34
C PRO A 309 54.49 -32.07 41.33
N PRO A 310 54.65 -31.82 40.01
CA PRO A 310 53.75 -32.22 38.92
C PRO A 310 54.16 -33.54 38.22
N PRO A 311 53.34 -34.07 37.28
CA PRO A 311 53.84 -34.05 35.91
C PRO A 311 52.79 -33.86 34.80
N SER A 312 53.33 -33.36 33.69
CA SER A 312 52.85 -33.38 32.31
C SER A 312 52.09 -34.65 31.91
N ARG A 313 50.95 -34.50 31.21
CA ARG A 313 50.66 -35.25 29.97
C ARG A 313 49.41 -34.76 29.23
N THR A 314 49.63 -34.53 27.94
CA THR A 314 48.70 -34.48 26.82
C THR A 314 47.70 -35.63 26.82
N LEU A 315 46.40 -35.34 26.68
CA LEU A 315 45.42 -36.28 26.11
C LEU A 315 44.36 -35.53 25.29
N THR A 316 44.30 -35.93 24.03
CA THR A 316 43.21 -35.78 23.07
C THR A 316 41.93 -36.42 23.62
N ALA A 317 40.81 -35.72 23.56
CA ALA A 317 39.49 -36.29 23.82
C ALA A 317 38.51 -35.90 22.71
N THR A 318 38.16 -36.90 21.92
CA THR A 318 36.94 -36.98 21.11
C THR A 318 35.74 -36.98 22.05
N ALA A 319 34.75 -36.12 21.79
CA ALA A 319 33.45 -36.15 22.47
C ALA A 319 32.31 -36.19 21.45
N THR A 320 31.61 -37.33 21.48
CA THR A 320 30.31 -37.59 20.86
C THR A 320 29.21 -36.81 21.61
N PRO A 321 28.22 -36.21 20.93
CA PRO A 321 27.20 -35.40 21.60
C PRO A 321 26.05 -36.27 22.11
N THR A 322 25.68 -36.09 23.38
CA THR A 322 24.38 -36.54 23.91
C THR A 322 23.88 -35.52 24.93
N GLY A 323 22.61 -35.10 24.77
CA GLY A 323 21.89 -34.31 25.75
C GLY A 323 21.06 -33.16 25.17
N PHE A 324 19.92 -33.50 24.54
CA PHE A 324 18.81 -32.55 24.38
C PHE A 324 18.18 -32.29 25.77
N ALA A 325 18.20 -31.04 26.23
CA ALA A 325 17.38 -30.60 27.34
C ALA A 325 16.11 -29.92 26.80
N THR A 326 15.00 -30.63 26.89
CA THR A 326 13.65 -30.12 26.61
C THR A 326 13.11 -29.47 27.88
N SER A 327 12.90 -28.15 27.90
CA SER A 327 12.23 -27.49 29.03
C SER A 327 10.71 -27.58 28.86
N THR A 328 10.07 -28.43 29.64
CA THR A 328 8.61 -28.52 29.76
C THR A 328 8.15 -27.53 30.84
N TRP A 329 7.38 -26.51 30.47
CA TRP A 329 6.68 -25.66 31.43
C TRP A 329 5.30 -26.28 31.72
N THR A 330 5.11 -26.74 32.96
CA THR A 330 3.83 -27.21 33.48
C THR A 330 3.08 -26.02 34.08
N ALA A 331 1.94 -25.66 33.50
CA ALA A 331 1.00 -24.72 34.12
C ALA A 331 -0.13 -25.50 34.81
N THR A 332 -0.22 -25.31 36.12
CA THR A 332 -1.20 -25.90 37.04
C THR A 332 -2.61 -25.36 36.78
N ALA A 333 -3.57 -26.26 36.54
CA ALA A 333 -4.98 -25.93 36.40
C ALA A 333 -5.64 -25.66 37.76
N THR A 334 -6.45 -24.61 37.85
CA THR A 334 -7.44 -24.40 38.92
C THR A 334 -8.83 -24.57 38.32
N ALA A 335 -9.58 -25.54 38.83
CA ALA A 335 -10.96 -25.81 38.46
C ALA A 335 -11.92 -25.00 39.35
N VAL A 336 -12.95 -24.36 38.77
CA VAL A 336 -14.19 -24.00 39.48
C VAL A 336 -15.41 -24.14 38.57
N LEU A 337 -16.23 -25.13 38.94
CA LEU A 337 -17.68 -25.33 38.88
C LEU A 337 -18.57 -24.69 37.79
N THR A 338 -19.28 -25.61 37.15
CA THR A 338 -20.40 -25.52 36.21
C THR A 338 -21.69 -25.04 36.88
N ALA A 339 -22.43 -24.13 36.23
CA ALA A 339 -23.85 -23.88 36.48
C ALA A 339 -24.64 -24.01 35.16
N PRO A 340 -25.86 -24.59 35.17
CA PRO A 340 -26.61 -24.92 33.95
C PRO A 340 -27.32 -23.70 33.35
N PRO A 341 -27.51 -23.63 32.02
CA PRO A 341 -28.19 -22.51 31.38
C PRO A 341 -29.71 -22.59 31.56
N THR A 342 -30.29 -21.55 32.16
CA THR A 342 -31.73 -21.30 32.19
C THR A 342 -32.19 -20.79 30.82
N ALA A 343 -33.17 -21.47 30.22
CA ALA A 343 -33.75 -21.13 28.93
C ALA A 343 -34.54 -19.80 28.99
N THR A 344 -34.16 -18.83 28.16
CA THR A 344 -34.92 -17.60 27.92
C THR A 344 -35.92 -17.81 26.79
N LYS A 345 -37.22 -17.75 27.11
CA LYS A 345 -38.34 -17.77 26.15
C LYS A 345 -38.43 -16.45 25.40
N THR A 346 -38.29 -16.47 24.08
CA THR A 346 -38.65 -15.34 23.20
C THR A 346 -40.15 -15.39 22.92
N ARG A 347 -40.89 -14.34 23.34
CA ARG A 347 -42.30 -14.12 22.98
C ARG A 347 -42.38 -13.56 21.55
N THR A 348 -43.04 -14.28 20.67
CA THR A 348 -43.54 -13.79 19.39
C THR A 348 -44.80 -12.96 19.64
N ALA A 349 -44.79 -11.68 19.27
CA ALA A 349 -45.99 -10.85 19.27
C ALA A 349 -46.72 -11.01 17.93
N THR A 350 -47.94 -11.53 18.00
CA THR A 350 -48.92 -11.59 16.91
C THR A 350 -49.79 -10.32 16.96
N PRO A 351 -49.91 -9.53 15.89
CA PRO A 351 -51.03 -8.61 15.75
C PRO A 351 -52.17 -9.29 15.00
N SER A 352 -53.31 -9.31 15.68
CA SER A 352 -54.61 -9.78 15.21
C SER A 352 -55.12 -8.97 14.03
N ALA A 353 -55.62 -9.64 13.01
CA ALA A 353 -56.49 -9.07 12.00
C ALA A 353 -57.91 -8.93 12.55
N THR A 354 -58.57 -7.80 12.31
CA THR A 354 -60.03 -7.72 12.26
C THR A 354 -60.39 -6.72 11.17
N GLY A 355 -61.11 -7.21 10.17
CA GLY A 355 -61.46 -6.48 8.96
C GLY A 355 -62.62 -5.50 9.14
N GLY A 356 -62.69 -4.59 8.17
CA GLY A 356 -63.81 -3.70 7.91
C GLY A 356 -63.54 -2.88 6.65
N THR A 357 -64.17 -3.26 5.54
CA THR A 357 -64.28 -2.51 4.28
C THR A 357 -65.79 -2.29 4.01
N PRO A 358 -66.23 -1.41 3.07
CA PRO A 358 -65.77 -0.07 2.64
C PRO A 358 -67.01 0.92 2.72
N PRO A 359 -67.18 2.08 2.01
CA PRO A 359 -66.91 2.36 0.58
C PRO A 359 -66.26 3.72 0.23
N SER A 360 -65.80 3.72 -1.02
CA SER A 360 -65.27 4.74 -1.92
C SER A 360 -65.86 6.16 -1.85
N THR A 361 -65.02 7.19 -2.06
CA THR A 361 -65.33 8.34 -2.94
C THR A 361 -64.09 9.16 -3.31
N SER A 362 -64.19 9.85 -4.43
CA SER A 362 -63.15 10.32 -5.35
C SER A 362 -62.49 11.68 -5.01
N THR A 363 -61.39 11.96 -5.76
CA THR A 363 -61.01 13.23 -6.44
C THR A 363 -59.69 13.85 -5.97
N PRO A 364 -58.63 13.92 -6.82
CA PRO A 364 -57.57 14.90 -6.65
C PRO A 364 -57.79 16.09 -7.59
N THR A 365 -58.06 17.26 -6.98
CA THR A 365 -58.09 18.57 -7.65
C THR A 365 -56.65 19.04 -7.88
N ARG A 366 -56.29 19.28 -9.16
CA ARG A 366 -55.09 20.04 -9.53
C ARG A 366 -55.33 21.52 -9.27
N THR A 367 -54.45 22.15 -8.49
CA THR A 367 -54.37 23.61 -8.40
C THR A 367 -53.28 24.10 -9.33
N VAL A 368 -53.67 24.83 -10.38
CA VAL A 368 -52.80 25.65 -11.23
C VAL A 368 -52.88 27.07 -10.68
N THR A 369 -51.74 27.67 -10.35
CA THR A 369 -51.65 29.10 -10.03
C THR A 369 -51.02 29.81 -11.20
N ALA A 370 -51.78 30.70 -11.83
CA ALA A 370 -51.32 31.60 -12.89
C ALA A 370 -51.10 33.02 -12.36
N SER A 371 -50.10 33.66 -12.97
CA SER A 371 -49.62 35.06 -13.00
C SER A 371 -50.66 36.19 -12.84
N PRO A 372 -50.21 37.40 -12.45
CA PRO A 372 -50.08 38.51 -13.42
C PRO A 372 -48.84 39.42 -13.13
N ILE A 373 -48.37 40.42 -13.90
CA ILE A 373 -48.66 41.04 -15.20
C ILE A 373 -47.39 41.83 -15.64
N ARG A 374 -47.29 42.02 -16.95
CA ARG A 374 -46.39 42.78 -17.84
C ARG A 374 -45.82 44.13 -17.36
N SER A 375 -44.66 44.48 -17.90
CA SER A 375 -44.45 45.78 -18.55
C SER A 375 -43.56 45.62 -19.79
N ALA A 376 -43.88 46.33 -20.87
CA ALA A 376 -43.31 46.24 -22.21
C ALA A 376 -42.71 47.60 -22.61
N THR A 377 -41.67 47.63 -23.45
CA THR A 377 -41.42 48.63 -24.52
C THR A 377 -40.34 48.10 -25.48
N ALA A 378 -40.57 48.25 -26.79
CA ALA A 378 -39.85 47.68 -27.95
C ALA A 378 -38.99 48.76 -28.67
N PRO A 379 -38.67 48.67 -29.98
CA PRO A 379 -37.91 47.69 -30.80
C PRO A 379 -36.76 48.38 -31.60
N PHE A 380 -36.01 47.65 -32.45
CA PHE A 380 -35.49 48.06 -33.81
C PHE A 380 -34.49 46.99 -34.32
N THR A 381 -34.87 46.12 -35.25
CA THR A 381 -34.70 46.11 -36.74
C THR A 381 -33.66 45.10 -37.26
N SER A 382 -34.10 44.46 -38.33
CA SER A 382 -33.63 43.28 -39.07
C SER A 382 -32.37 43.46 -39.93
N THR A 383 -31.72 42.36 -40.34
CA THR A 383 -31.67 41.83 -41.74
C THR A 383 -30.95 40.45 -41.77
N PRO A 384 -31.34 39.48 -42.64
CA PRO A 384 -30.99 38.06 -42.53
C PRO A 384 -29.92 37.59 -43.54
N THR A 385 -29.36 36.38 -43.37
CA THR A 385 -28.74 35.60 -44.45
C THR A 385 -29.02 34.10 -44.28
N ALA A 386 -29.37 33.47 -45.40
CA ALA A 386 -30.05 32.19 -45.57
C ALA A 386 -29.09 30.97 -45.54
N SER A 387 -29.52 29.82 -44.97
CA SER A 387 -29.87 28.54 -45.66
C SER A 387 -28.69 27.54 -45.83
N PRO A 388 -28.87 26.18 -45.94
CA PRO A 388 -30.10 25.37 -45.90
C PRO A 388 -30.14 24.25 -44.84
N SER A 389 -31.38 23.81 -44.60
CA SER A 389 -31.79 22.62 -43.85
C SER A 389 -31.82 21.39 -44.78
N ARG A 390 -31.48 20.21 -44.24
CA ARG A 390 -31.75 18.90 -44.87
C ARG A 390 -32.61 18.05 -43.94
N THR A 391 -33.86 17.89 -44.37
CA THR A 391 -34.90 16.89 -44.04
C THR A 391 -34.33 15.46 -44.15
N THR A 392 -34.70 14.42 -43.38
CA THR A 392 -35.98 13.66 -43.16
C THR A 392 -35.53 12.26 -42.61
N PRO A 393 -36.39 11.23 -42.35
CA PRO A 393 -37.57 11.09 -41.48
C PRO A 393 -37.49 9.86 -40.50
N LEU A 394 -38.49 9.78 -39.61
CA LEU A 394 -38.91 8.61 -38.82
C LEU A 394 -39.29 7.39 -39.71
N PRO A 395 -39.09 6.12 -39.28
CA PRO A 395 -40.21 5.27 -38.77
C PRO A 395 -39.69 4.21 -37.76
N SER A 396 -40.38 3.25 -37.14
CA SER A 396 -41.76 2.76 -37.06
C SER A 396 -41.82 1.86 -35.80
N ALA A 397 -42.92 1.85 -35.07
CA ALA A 397 -43.16 0.88 -34.00
C ALA A 397 -43.81 -0.39 -34.59
N THR A 398 -43.33 -1.58 -34.23
CA THR A 398 -43.95 -2.86 -34.60
C THR A 398 -44.26 -3.66 -33.34
N ARG A 399 -45.56 -3.90 -33.10
CA ARG A 399 -46.07 -4.91 -32.16
C ARG A 399 -45.83 -6.31 -32.73
N SER A 400 -45.46 -7.27 -31.90
CA SER A 400 -45.65 -8.69 -32.19
C SER A 400 -45.98 -9.47 -30.91
N ALA A 401 -46.76 -10.52 -31.09
CA ALA A 401 -47.70 -11.08 -30.13
C ALA A 401 -47.10 -12.04 -29.08
N THR A 402 -47.78 -12.10 -27.94
CA THR A 402 -47.66 -13.11 -26.88
C THR A 402 -48.33 -14.43 -27.27
N PRO A 403 -47.69 -15.59 -27.02
CA PRO A 403 -48.43 -16.80 -26.71
C PRO A 403 -48.13 -17.32 -25.30
N THR A 404 -49.24 -17.65 -24.63
CA THR A 404 -49.40 -18.32 -23.33
C THR A 404 -49.23 -19.84 -23.47
N LEU A 405 -48.44 -20.50 -22.61
CA LEU A 405 -48.61 -21.89 -22.12
C LEU A 405 -47.80 -22.03 -20.80
N ALA A 406 -48.45 -22.09 -19.62
CA ALA A 406 -48.89 -23.29 -18.86
C ALA A 406 -47.79 -23.92 -17.95
N PRO A 407 -48.06 -24.19 -16.65
CA PRO A 407 -47.05 -24.64 -15.68
C PRO A 407 -46.95 -26.17 -15.65
N SER A 408 -45.73 -26.70 -15.53
CA SER A 408 -45.50 -28.14 -15.28
C SER A 408 -44.96 -28.36 -13.87
N ALA A 409 -45.59 -29.32 -13.19
CA ALA A 409 -45.43 -29.65 -11.79
C ALA A 409 -44.06 -30.24 -11.45
N SER A 410 -43.57 -29.89 -10.27
CA SER A 410 -42.42 -30.51 -9.61
C SER A 410 -42.81 -31.89 -9.06
N ALA A 411 -42.17 -32.96 -9.56
CA ALA A 411 -42.33 -34.31 -9.04
C ALA A 411 -41.11 -34.69 -8.17
N THR A 412 -41.42 -35.07 -6.94
CA THR A 412 -40.54 -35.65 -5.92
C THR A 412 -39.93 -36.97 -6.39
N ALA A 413 -38.60 -37.10 -6.34
CA ALA A 413 -37.91 -38.37 -6.59
C ALA A 413 -37.53 -39.05 -5.26
N THR A 414 -38.11 -40.23 -5.06
CA THR A 414 -37.87 -41.18 -3.98
C THR A 414 -36.48 -41.83 -4.09
N ARG A 415 -35.69 -41.83 -3.01
CA ARG A 415 -34.42 -42.59 -2.89
C ARG A 415 -34.73 -44.06 -2.61
N THR A 416 -34.37 -44.95 -3.54
CA THR A 416 -34.34 -46.40 -3.33
C THR A 416 -32.93 -46.82 -2.91
N ALA A 417 -32.81 -47.49 -1.77
CA ALA A 417 -31.59 -48.10 -1.30
C ALA A 417 -31.28 -49.38 -2.08
N THR A 418 -30.03 -49.56 -2.54
CA THR A 418 -29.55 -50.81 -3.14
C THR A 418 -28.35 -51.34 -2.35
N ARG A 419 -28.50 -52.60 -1.92
CA ARG A 419 -27.63 -53.41 -1.07
C ARG A 419 -26.35 -53.84 -1.80
N PRO A 420 -25.21 -54.06 -1.12
CA PRO A 420 -23.98 -54.54 -1.75
C PRO A 420 -23.99 -56.06 -1.97
N PRO A 421 -23.43 -56.59 -3.07
CA PRO A 421 -23.09 -58.00 -3.16
C PRO A 421 -21.67 -58.26 -2.64
N THR A 422 -21.59 -59.20 -1.71
CA THR A 422 -20.41 -59.92 -1.25
C THR A 422 -19.74 -60.65 -2.42
N ILE A 423 -18.41 -60.50 -2.58
CA ILE A 423 -17.61 -61.36 -3.47
C ILE A 423 -16.55 -62.10 -2.65
N THR A 424 -16.62 -63.42 -2.71
CA THR A 424 -15.75 -64.44 -2.13
C THR A 424 -14.43 -64.56 -2.91
N PRO A 425 -13.26 -64.79 -2.26
CA PRO A 425 -12.01 -65.02 -2.98
C PRO A 425 -11.86 -66.48 -3.44
N SER A 426 -11.56 -66.69 -4.72
CA SER A 426 -11.16 -67.99 -5.27
C SER A 426 -9.68 -67.96 -5.65
N ARG A 427 -8.88 -68.84 -5.03
CA ARG A 427 -7.49 -69.14 -5.39
C ARG A 427 -7.44 -69.99 -6.67
N SER A 428 -6.50 -69.72 -7.58
CA SER A 428 -5.94 -70.71 -8.54
C SER A 428 -4.72 -70.11 -9.31
N PRO A 429 -3.86 -70.89 -9.99
CA PRO A 429 -2.45 -71.01 -9.63
C PRO A 429 -1.47 -70.37 -10.63
N THR A 430 -0.25 -70.23 -10.16
CA THR A 430 0.98 -69.77 -10.80
C THR A 430 1.29 -70.46 -12.14
N PRO A 431 1.54 -69.72 -13.24
CA PRO A 431 2.18 -70.27 -14.43
C PRO A 431 3.71 -70.18 -14.32
N GLN A 432 4.33 -71.32 -14.61
CA GLN A 432 5.76 -71.59 -14.77
C GLN A 432 6.37 -70.80 -15.96
N PRO A 433 7.60 -70.25 -15.84
CA PRO A 433 8.24 -69.53 -16.94
C PRO A 433 8.81 -70.48 -18.00
N THR A 434 8.38 -70.27 -19.25
CA THR A 434 8.94 -70.90 -20.45
C THR A 434 10.20 -70.15 -20.91
N PRO A 435 11.33 -70.82 -21.21
CA PRO A 435 12.55 -70.15 -21.66
C PRO A 435 12.43 -69.67 -23.11
N THR A 436 12.46 -68.35 -23.31
CA THR A 436 12.43 -67.73 -24.64
C THR A 436 13.82 -67.73 -25.27
N ARG A 437 13.88 -68.28 -26.47
CA ARG A 437 15.04 -68.45 -27.35
C ARG A 437 15.67 -67.10 -27.72
N SER A 438 16.99 -66.98 -27.55
CA SER A 438 17.77 -65.82 -28.00
C SER A 438 17.85 -65.80 -29.52
N VAL A 439 17.27 -64.77 -30.15
CA VAL A 439 17.39 -64.49 -31.58
C VAL A 439 18.29 -63.27 -31.73
N THR A 440 19.50 -63.49 -32.23
CA THR A 440 20.44 -62.45 -32.65
C THR A 440 19.81 -61.65 -33.80
N ARG A 441 19.32 -60.45 -33.50
CA ARG A 441 18.83 -59.50 -34.51
C ARG A 441 20.01 -58.76 -35.15
N THR A 442 20.07 -58.84 -36.48
CA THR A 442 20.85 -58.01 -37.38
C THR A 442 20.64 -56.51 -37.08
N PRO A 443 21.68 -55.66 -37.06
CA PRO A 443 21.54 -54.24 -36.78
C PRO A 443 20.76 -53.55 -37.91
N THR A 444 19.48 -53.28 -37.68
CA THR A 444 18.68 -52.38 -38.51
C THR A 444 19.19 -50.96 -38.27
N ARG A 445 19.64 -50.28 -39.33
CA ARG A 445 19.96 -48.84 -39.29
C ARG A 445 18.76 -48.11 -38.67
N ILE A 446 18.96 -47.55 -37.49
CA ILE A 446 18.02 -46.62 -36.87
C ILE A 446 17.92 -45.42 -37.83
N PRO A 447 16.72 -45.06 -38.31
CA PRO A 447 16.57 -43.85 -39.11
C PRO A 447 17.08 -42.68 -38.26
N THR A 448 18.08 -41.98 -38.76
CA THR A 448 18.57 -40.73 -38.18
C THR A 448 17.36 -39.83 -38.00
N SER A 449 16.97 -39.55 -36.75
CA SER A 449 15.91 -38.61 -36.44
C SER A 449 16.28 -37.27 -37.06
N THR A 450 15.57 -36.88 -38.11
CA THR A 450 15.58 -35.52 -38.61
C THR A 450 15.25 -34.63 -37.41
N PRO A 451 16.14 -33.70 -37.00
CA PRO A 451 15.86 -32.85 -35.86
C PRO A 451 14.54 -32.14 -36.12
N SER A 452 13.54 -32.34 -35.24
CA SER A 452 12.36 -31.48 -35.22
C SER A 452 12.85 -30.02 -35.22
N PRO A 453 12.24 -29.11 -36.00
CA PRO A 453 12.64 -27.71 -36.06
C PRO A 453 12.83 -27.21 -34.63
N SER A 454 14.08 -26.86 -34.29
CA SER A 454 14.49 -26.75 -32.89
C SER A 454 13.71 -25.62 -32.24
N GLU A 455 12.94 -25.92 -31.19
CA GLU A 455 12.36 -24.91 -30.30
C GLU A 455 13.43 -23.98 -29.67
N ASP A 456 14.72 -24.30 -29.84
CA ASP A 456 15.87 -23.44 -29.52
C ASP A 456 16.20 -22.36 -30.57
N ALA A 457 15.34 -22.17 -31.59
CA ALA A 457 15.53 -21.14 -32.59
C ALA A 457 15.28 -19.71 -32.04
N GLY A 458 14.25 -19.53 -31.21
CA GLY A 458 13.81 -18.20 -30.77
C GLY A 458 14.67 -17.57 -29.67
N PRO A 459 14.25 -16.39 -29.16
CA PRO A 459 14.98 -15.63 -28.14
C PRO A 459 15.28 -16.43 -26.87
N VAL A 460 16.40 -16.09 -26.22
CA VAL A 460 16.75 -16.67 -24.92
C VAL A 460 16.41 -15.65 -23.84
N VAL A 461 15.79 -16.11 -22.76
CA VAL A 461 15.64 -15.33 -21.53
C VAL A 461 17.02 -15.24 -20.87
N SER A 462 17.66 -14.07 -20.95
CA SER A 462 19.00 -13.83 -20.39
C SER A 462 18.97 -13.57 -18.88
N PHE A 463 17.86 -13.03 -18.38
CA PHE A 463 17.62 -12.85 -16.95
C PHE A 463 16.14 -13.05 -16.61
N PHE A 464 15.85 -13.74 -15.51
CA PHE A 464 14.50 -13.85 -14.96
C PHE A 464 14.56 -13.81 -13.43
N GLY A 465 14.02 -12.75 -12.84
CA GLY A 465 14.12 -12.52 -11.41
C GLY A 465 13.18 -11.45 -10.89
N LEU A 466 13.43 -11.03 -9.65
CA LEU A 466 12.68 -9.98 -8.99
C LEU A 466 13.55 -8.77 -8.74
N ALA A 467 12.94 -7.59 -8.82
CA ALA A 467 13.44 -6.40 -8.16
C ALA A 467 12.48 -6.03 -7.02
N ASN A 468 13.01 -5.47 -5.95
CA ASN A 468 12.25 -4.91 -4.84
C ASN A 468 11.42 -3.70 -5.29
N ALA A 469 10.60 -3.13 -4.40
CA ALA A 469 9.83 -1.92 -4.72
C ALA A 469 10.74 -0.71 -5.03
N ASP A 470 11.96 -0.70 -4.51
CA ASP A 470 13.03 0.25 -4.85
C ASP A 470 13.68 0.01 -6.22
N TYR A 471 13.21 -0.99 -6.98
CA TYR A 471 13.82 -1.45 -8.22
C TYR A 471 15.20 -2.10 -8.06
N ALA A 472 15.71 -2.25 -6.84
CA ALA A 472 16.97 -2.94 -6.59
C ALA A 472 16.76 -4.45 -6.78
N LEU A 473 17.72 -5.12 -7.41
CA LEU A 473 17.61 -6.56 -7.64
C LEU A 473 17.51 -7.33 -6.33
N ALA A 474 16.53 -8.22 -6.26
CA ALA A 474 16.44 -9.18 -5.18
C ALA A 474 17.34 -10.38 -5.49
N THR A 475 18.01 -10.91 -4.48
CA THR A 475 18.77 -12.16 -4.60
C THR A 475 17.85 -13.36 -4.31
N PRO A 476 17.92 -14.46 -5.08
CA PRO A 476 17.25 -15.70 -4.72
C PRO A 476 17.69 -16.17 -3.33
N THR A 477 16.74 -16.63 -2.52
CA THR A 477 17.01 -17.21 -1.20
C THR A 477 17.42 -18.67 -1.26
N ALA A 478 17.03 -19.37 -2.32
CA ALA A 478 17.39 -20.77 -2.56
C ALA A 478 17.26 -21.09 -4.07
N THR A 479 17.55 -22.33 -4.42
CA THR A 479 17.37 -22.88 -5.77
C THR A 479 16.87 -24.31 -5.64
N THR A 480 15.95 -24.74 -6.50
CA THR A 480 15.53 -26.16 -6.55
C THR A 480 16.68 -27.04 -7.08
N PRO A 481 16.61 -28.38 -6.92
CA PRO A 481 17.60 -29.29 -7.50
C PRO A 481 17.75 -29.15 -9.04
N GLU A 482 16.71 -28.70 -9.72
CA GLU A 482 16.68 -28.45 -11.17
C GLU A 482 17.25 -27.08 -11.57
N GLY A 483 17.69 -26.26 -10.60
CA GLY A 483 18.26 -24.94 -10.87
C GLY A 483 17.24 -23.80 -10.89
N ILE A 484 15.99 -24.00 -10.46
CA ILE A 484 14.96 -22.96 -10.47
C ILE A 484 15.16 -22.03 -9.25
N PRO A 485 15.42 -20.72 -9.43
CA PRO A 485 15.63 -19.81 -8.31
C PRO A 485 14.34 -19.62 -7.50
N ILE A 486 14.49 -19.62 -6.17
CA ILE A 486 13.41 -19.42 -5.20
C ILE A 486 13.60 -18.07 -4.52
N TYR A 487 12.63 -17.18 -4.69
CA TYR A 487 12.57 -15.89 -4.04
C TYR A 487 11.57 -15.92 -2.89
N GLN A 488 12.06 -15.77 -1.65
CA GLN A 488 11.19 -15.55 -0.51
C GLN A 488 10.87 -14.06 -0.37
N ARG A 489 9.58 -13.73 -0.30
CA ARG A 489 9.08 -12.36 -0.12
C ARG A 489 8.31 -12.27 1.18
N ALA A 490 8.44 -11.14 1.85
CA ALA A 490 7.59 -10.84 2.99
C ALA A 490 6.12 -10.64 2.58
N PHE A 491 5.86 -10.24 1.32
CA PHE A 491 4.53 -9.99 0.74
C PHE A 491 4.41 -10.56 -0.67
N GLY A 492 3.20 -10.98 -1.06
CA GLY A 492 2.88 -11.41 -2.41
C GLY A 492 2.78 -10.27 -3.43
N TYR A 493 3.13 -9.05 -3.04
CA TYR A 493 3.07 -7.83 -3.86
C TYR A 493 4.19 -6.86 -3.44
N SER A 494 4.25 -5.68 -4.09
CA SER A 494 5.26 -4.65 -3.82
C SER A 494 6.68 -5.07 -4.24
N PHE A 495 6.78 -5.66 -5.42
CA PHE A 495 8.01 -5.97 -6.12
C PHE A 495 7.76 -5.95 -7.63
N VAL A 496 8.82 -6.06 -8.42
CA VAL A 496 8.76 -6.05 -9.88
C VAL A 496 9.24 -7.41 -10.39
N LEU A 497 8.45 -8.06 -11.24
CA LEU A 497 8.92 -9.15 -12.09
C LEU A 497 9.76 -8.58 -13.23
N VAL A 498 10.99 -9.06 -13.36
CA VAL A 498 11.93 -8.61 -14.38
C VAL A 498 12.28 -9.77 -15.30
N VAL A 499 12.03 -9.59 -16.60
CA VAL A 499 12.39 -10.56 -17.64
C VAL A 499 13.25 -9.85 -18.67
N GLU A 500 14.44 -10.38 -18.96
CA GLU A 500 15.28 -9.87 -20.03
C GLU A 500 15.43 -10.87 -21.15
N GLY A 501 15.42 -10.36 -22.38
CA GLY A 501 15.52 -11.15 -23.59
C GLY A 501 16.72 -10.75 -24.43
N ARG A 502 17.41 -11.76 -24.97
CA ARG A 502 18.40 -11.59 -26.03
C ARG A 502 18.05 -12.43 -27.26
N PRO A 503 18.51 -12.04 -28.47
CA PRO A 503 18.39 -12.86 -29.66
C PRO A 503 18.94 -14.27 -29.42
N GLY A 504 18.22 -15.27 -29.94
CA GLY A 504 18.64 -16.66 -29.91
C GLY A 504 19.38 -17.07 -31.18
N SER A 505 19.29 -18.35 -31.53
CA SER A 505 20.01 -18.89 -32.69
C SER A 505 19.42 -18.40 -34.03
N SER A 506 18.16 -17.97 -34.08
CA SER A 506 17.53 -17.31 -35.24
C SER A 506 18.17 -15.96 -35.59
N ARG A 507 18.90 -15.35 -34.64
CA ARG A 507 19.46 -13.98 -34.69
C ARG A 507 18.41 -12.88 -34.93
N GLN A 508 17.13 -13.20 -34.86
CA GLN A 508 16.06 -12.20 -34.93
C GLN A 508 15.99 -11.43 -33.62
N ARG A 509 15.59 -10.16 -33.71
CA ARG A 509 15.38 -9.32 -32.53
C ARG A 509 14.23 -9.89 -31.69
N VAL A 510 14.36 -9.81 -30.38
CA VAL A 510 13.28 -10.15 -29.45
C VAL A 510 12.08 -9.25 -29.73
N GLY A 511 10.88 -9.83 -29.77
CA GLY A 511 9.66 -9.06 -29.93
C GLY A 511 9.40 -8.18 -28.70
N GLY A 512 8.76 -7.03 -28.90
CA GLY A 512 8.56 -6.02 -27.84
C GLY A 512 7.17 -5.97 -27.24
N SER A 513 6.20 -6.69 -27.81
CA SER A 513 4.82 -6.66 -27.32
C SER A 513 4.69 -7.54 -26.08
N SER A 514 4.22 -6.98 -24.97
CA SER A 514 3.78 -7.76 -23.80
C SER A 514 2.27 -8.03 -23.80
N PHE A 515 1.52 -7.38 -24.69
CA PHE A 515 0.09 -7.57 -24.85
C PHE A 515 -0.29 -7.56 -26.33
N ASN A 516 -1.01 -8.58 -26.76
CA ASN A 516 -1.59 -8.70 -28.09
C ASN A 516 -2.73 -9.72 -28.02
N TYR A 517 -3.97 -9.22 -27.99
CA TYR A 517 -5.14 -9.98 -27.60
C TYR A 517 -6.21 -9.98 -28.68
N ASP A 518 -6.70 -11.17 -29.01
CA ASP A 518 -7.95 -11.40 -29.72
C ASP A 518 -8.78 -12.42 -28.91
N PRO A 519 -10.02 -12.08 -28.48
CA PRO A 519 -10.87 -12.98 -27.71
C PRO A 519 -11.33 -14.23 -28.48
N THR A 520 -11.10 -14.28 -29.79
CA THR A 520 -11.57 -15.34 -30.68
C THR A 520 -10.46 -16.09 -31.42
N ASP A 521 -9.21 -15.63 -31.31
CA ASP A 521 -8.06 -16.26 -31.95
C ASP A 521 -6.93 -16.55 -30.94
N PRO A 522 -6.77 -17.82 -30.51
CA PRO A 522 -5.74 -18.18 -29.54
C PRO A 522 -4.31 -18.07 -30.10
N THR A 523 -4.13 -17.87 -31.40
CA THR A 523 -2.81 -17.66 -32.01
C THR A 523 -2.31 -16.22 -31.83
N VAL A 524 -3.22 -15.27 -31.55
CA VAL A 524 -2.89 -13.88 -31.23
C VAL A 524 -2.39 -13.81 -29.79
N ARG A 525 -1.06 -13.87 -29.66
CA ARG A 525 -0.32 -13.87 -28.38
C ARG A 525 0.67 -12.72 -28.31
N PRO A 526 1.07 -12.29 -27.11
CA PRO A 526 2.18 -11.37 -26.92
C PRO A 526 3.52 -12.02 -27.24
N ASP A 527 4.57 -11.20 -27.36
CA ASP A 527 5.95 -11.67 -27.51
C ASP A 527 6.55 -12.08 -26.16
N LEU A 528 6.15 -11.42 -25.07
CA LEU A 528 6.34 -11.92 -23.69
C LEU A 528 5.21 -12.89 -23.34
N GLN A 529 5.50 -14.18 -23.25
CA GLN A 529 4.54 -15.20 -22.83
C GLN A 529 4.86 -15.63 -21.41
N ILE A 530 4.13 -15.10 -20.43
CA ILE A 530 4.35 -15.34 -19.00
C ILE A 530 3.06 -15.83 -18.33
N GLN A 531 3.18 -16.83 -17.45
CA GLN A 531 2.06 -17.39 -16.70
C GLN A 531 2.48 -17.84 -15.30
N VAL A 532 1.47 -18.09 -14.46
CA VAL A 532 1.61 -18.57 -13.09
C VAL A 532 0.81 -19.84 -12.89
N ASN A 533 1.28 -20.75 -12.03
CA ASN A 533 0.55 -21.98 -11.72
C ASN A 533 -0.52 -21.81 -10.62
N ARG A 534 -0.63 -20.62 -10.03
CA ARG A 534 -1.64 -20.30 -9.01
C ARG A 534 -2.26 -18.94 -9.33
N PRO A 535 -3.57 -18.77 -9.09
CA PRO A 535 -4.24 -17.54 -9.48
C PRO A 535 -3.69 -16.37 -8.65
N LEU A 536 -3.47 -15.23 -9.30
CA LEU A 536 -3.10 -14.00 -8.59
C LEU A 536 -4.36 -13.19 -8.28
N GLY A 537 -4.39 -12.52 -7.12
CA GLY A 537 -5.56 -11.75 -6.70
C GLY A 537 -6.83 -12.62 -6.60
N ASN A 538 -7.90 -12.22 -7.29
CA ASN A 538 -9.15 -12.99 -7.35
C ASN A 538 -9.17 -14.09 -8.43
N GLY A 539 -8.10 -14.25 -9.22
CA GLY A 539 -8.03 -15.24 -10.29
C GLY A 539 -9.01 -15.01 -11.46
N SER A 540 -9.45 -13.76 -11.68
CA SER A 540 -10.30 -13.37 -12.81
C SER A 540 -9.76 -13.92 -14.13
N ALA A 541 -10.65 -14.35 -15.02
CA ALA A 541 -10.30 -14.73 -16.39
C ALA A 541 -10.47 -13.57 -17.39
N ALA A 542 -10.91 -12.40 -16.93
CA ALA A 542 -11.07 -11.23 -17.79
C ALA A 542 -9.69 -10.67 -18.15
N VAL A 543 -9.40 -10.61 -19.45
CA VAL A 543 -8.10 -10.17 -19.93
C VAL A 543 -7.91 -8.67 -19.73
N CYS A 544 -6.82 -8.29 -19.06
CA CYS A 544 -6.43 -6.90 -18.84
C CYS A 544 -7.47 -6.07 -18.10
N ASP A 545 -8.02 -6.72 -17.08
CA ASP A 545 -8.93 -6.12 -16.13
C ASP A 545 -8.14 -5.30 -15.07
N ASN A 546 -7.24 -4.43 -15.54
CA ASN A 546 -6.30 -3.66 -14.72
C ASN A 546 -6.77 -2.23 -14.41
N SER A 547 -7.99 -1.86 -14.83
CA SER A 547 -8.59 -0.55 -14.62
C SER A 547 -9.92 -0.66 -13.88
N LEU A 548 -10.24 0.38 -13.10
CA LEU A 548 -11.54 0.47 -12.44
C LEU A 548 -12.64 0.67 -13.49
N PRO A 549 -13.85 0.11 -13.28
CA PRO A 549 -14.30 -0.61 -12.08
C PRO A 549 -14.00 -2.11 -12.12
N THR A 550 -13.62 -2.66 -13.26
CA THR A 550 -13.42 -4.10 -13.49
C THR A 550 -12.03 -4.53 -13.10
N LEU A 551 -11.57 -4.14 -11.90
CA LEU A 551 -10.20 -4.45 -11.53
C LEU A 551 -10.09 -5.87 -10.96
N GLY A 552 -9.41 -6.78 -11.66
CA GLY A 552 -9.29 -8.18 -11.26
C GLY A 552 -7.86 -8.75 -11.27
N GLY A 553 -7.83 -10.05 -10.99
CA GLY A 553 -6.66 -10.89 -10.80
C GLY A 553 -6.21 -11.55 -12.10
N ILE A 554 -5.40 -12.61 -11.98
CA ILE A 554 -4.84 -13.34 -13.13
C ILE A 554 -5.14 -14.83 -12.95
N PRO A 555 -5.65 -15.52 -13.99
CA PRO A 555 -5.98 -16.94 -13.86
C PRO A 555 -4.71 -17.80 -13.86
N ALA A 556 -4.79 -18.97 -13.24
CA ALA A 556 -3.69 -19.93 -13.20
C ALA A 556 -3.64 -20.82 -14.45
N VAL A 557 -2.45 -21.29 -14.79
CA VAL A 557 -2.23 -22.41 -15.73
C VAL A 557 -1.39 -23.47 -15.01
N ASP A 558 -2.05 -24.54 -14.54
CA ASP A 558 -1.45 -25.61 -13.73
C ASP A 558 -1.78 -27.01 -14.30
N PRO A 559 -0.79 -27.80 -14.75
CA PRO A 559 0.63 -27.45 -14.85
C PRO A 559 0.88 -26.32 -15.88
N PRO A 560 2.01 -25.59 -15.81
CA PRO A 560 2.35 -24.60 -16.82
C PRO A 560 2.33 -25.20 -18.23
N SER A 561 1.53 -24.62 -19.13
CA SER A 561 1.39 -25.03 -20.52
C SER A 561 1.41 -23.82 -21.45
N PHE A 562 1.96 -23.97 -22.65
CA PHE A 562 1.86 -22.95 -23.69
C PHE A 562 1.09 -23.44 -24.92
N GLU A 563 0.23 -24.44 -24.75
CA GLU A 563 -0.66 -24.93 -25.82
C GLU A 563 -1.52 -23.80 -26.40
N LEU A 564 -1.82 -23.88 -27.70
CA LEU A 564 -2.59 -22.88 -28.45
C LEU A 564 -4.11 -22.97 -28.17
N THR A 565 -4.51 -22.72 -26.92
CA THR A 565 -5.91 -22.64 -26.49
C THR A 565 -6.27 -21.22 -26.05
N GLN A 566 -7.55 -20.84 -26.16
CA GLN A 566 -8.00 -19.50 -25.79
C GLN A 566 -7.76 -19.20 -24.30
N PRO A 567 -8.09 -20.09 -23.33
CA PRO A 567 -7.85 -19.81 -21.92
C PRO A 567 -6.37 -19.57 -21.58
N ILE A 568 -5.44 -20.28 -22.24
CA ILE A 568 -4.00 -20.04 -22.05
C ILE A 568 -3.61 -18.70 -22.69
N SER A 569 -4.10 -18.39 -23.89
CA SER A 569 -3.83 -17.10 -24.53
C SER A 569 -4.38 -15.91 -23.73
N ASP A 570 -5.53 -16.08 -23.08
CA ASP A 570 -6.15 -15.11 -22.18
C ASP A 570 -5.25 -14.89 -20.96
N ALA A 571 -4.83 -15.98 -20.28
CA ALA A 571 -3.93 -15.91 -19.12
C ALA A 571 -2.59 -15.24 -19.45
N LEU A 572 -1.98 -15.58 -20.60
CA LEU A 572 -0.73 -14.98 -21.06
C LEU A 572 -0.88 -13.48 -21.34
N ASN A 573 -1.98 -13.07 -21.97
CA ASN A 573 -2.26 -11.66 -22.27
C ASN A 573 -2.59 -10.86 -21.02
N ASP A 574 -3.33 -11.44 -20.08
CA ASP A 574 -3.76 -10.78 -18.85
C ASP A 574 -2.58 -10.45 -17.91
N LEU A 575 -1.67 -11.41 -17.70
CA LEU A 575 -0.44 -11.10 -16.99
C LEU A 575 0.47 -10.19 -17.83
N GLY A 576 0.54 -10.42 -19.14
CA GLY A 576 1.37 -9.66 -20.08
C GLY A 576 1.08 -8.16 -20.12
N CYS A 577 -0.19 -7.74 -20.10
CA CYS A 577 -0.53 -6.31 -20.14
C CYS A 577 -0.21 -5.53 -18.85
N ARG A 578 0.27 -6.20 -17.81
CA ARG A 578 0.77 -5.57 -16.59
C ARG A 578 2.26 -5.24 -16.68
N PHE A 579 2.93 -5.63 -17.77
CA PHE A 579 4.31 -5.27 -18.08
C PHE A 579 4.35 -4.01 -18.93
N LEU A 580 4.71 -2.87 -18.31
CA LEU A 580 4.65 -1.55 -18.94
C LEU A 580 6.05 -1.05 -19.36
N ASN A 581 6.11 -0.39 -20.50
CA ASN A 581 7.34 0.07 -21.15
C ASN A 581 7.94 1.38 -20.59
N GLY A 582 7.51 1.85 -19.42
CA GLY A 582 7.92 3.13 -18.83
C GLY A 582 7.06 4.31 -19.28
N ALA A 583 6.51 4.29 -20.49
CA ALA A 583 5.50 5.24 -20.96
C ALA A 583 4.06 4.84 -20.55
N GLY A 584 3.92 3.87 -19.63
CA GLY A 584 2.63 3.37 -19.15
C GLY A 584 1.87 2.47 -20.15
N THR A 585 2.48 2.09 -21.28
CA THR A 585 1.86 1.18 -22.26
C THR A 585 2.44 -0.22 -22.16
N PRO A 586 1.65 -1.30 -22.39
CA PRO A 586 2.17 -2.66 -22.37
C PRO A 586 3.30 -2.87 -23.38
N GLY A 587 4.51 -3.18 -22.89
CA GLY A 587 5.62 -3.55 -23.75
C GLY A 587 6.94 -3.73 -23.01
N GLY A 588 7.94 -4.18 -23.75
CA GLY A 588 9.32 -4.20 -23.30
C GLY A 588 9.98 -2.82 -23.38
N ARG A 589 11.04 -2.67 -22.60
CA ARG A 589 11.83 -1.45 -22.41
C ARG A 589 13.15 -1.56 -23.14
N SER A 590 13.64 -0.42 -23.61
CA SER A 590 15.02 -0.28 -24.08
C SER A 590 15.97 -0.17 -22.88
N GLN A 591 17.28 -0.27 -23.14
CA GLN A 591 18.29 -0.12 -22.09
C GLN A 591 18.23 1.26 -21.41
N ALA A 592 17.80 2.30 -22.12
CA ALA A 592 17.66 3.64 -21.58
C ALA A 592 16.48 3.76 -20.59
N ASP A 593 15.51 2.84 -20.66
CA ASP A 593 14.27 2.86 -19.88
C ASP A 593 14.22 1.72 -18.85
N ALA A 594 15.36 1.07 -18.58
CA ALA A 594 15.44 -0.08 -17.69
C ALA A 594 14.76 0.19 -16.33
N CYS A 595 14.14 -0.83 -15.75
CA CYS A 595 13.44 -0.76 -14.47
C CYS A 595 14.22 -1.41 -13.32
N THR A 596 15.50 -1.68 -13.50
CA THR A 596 16.36 -2.24 -12.46
C THR A 596 17.41 -1.21 -12.08
N VAL A 597 17.45 -0.83 -10.81
CA VAL A 597 18.44 0.11 -10.27
C VAL A 597 19.55 -0.65 -9.57
N PHE A 598 20.78 -0.18 -9.73
CA PHE A 598 21.97 -0.76 -9.12
C PHE A 598 22.49 0.13 -7.99
N ILE A 599 23.50 -0.38 -7.27
CA ILE A 599 24.07 0.31 -6.10
C ILE A 599 24.67 1.69 -6.42
N ASP A 600 25.02 1.93 -7.69
CA ASP A 600 25.48 3.21 -8.20
C ASP A 600 24.34 4.19 -8.53
N GLY A 601 23.09 3.80 -8.28
CA GLY A 601 21.89 4.57 -8.55
C GLY A 601 21.49 4.60 -10.03
N THR A 602 22.22 3.90 -10.91
CA THR A 602 21.93 3.89 -12.34
C THR A 602 20.94 2.79 -12.70
N TYR A 603 20.11 3.08 -13.71
CA TYR A 603 19.19 2.12 -14.31
C TYR A 603 19.86 1.48 -15.53
N HIS A 604 19.92 0.15 -15.54
CA HIS A 604 20.36 -0.61 -16.71
C HIS A 604 19.85 -2.04 -16.63
N PHE A 605 19.93 -2.78 -17.73
CA PHE A 605 19.65 -4.22 -17.75
C PHE A 605 20.63 -4.99 -16.85
N VAL A 606 20.16 -6.07 -16.24
CA VAL A 606 20.95 -7.00 -15.44
C VAL A 606 22.03 -7.66 -16.27
N ASP A 607 21.66 -8.20 -17.43
CA ASP A 607 22.62 -8.68 -18.42
C ASP A 607 22.86 -7.59 -19.48
N LYS A 608 23.51 -6.51 -19.03
CA LYS A 608 23.77 -5.28 -19.79
C LYS A 608 24.36 -5.51 -21.19
N ASN A 609 25.15 -6.58 -21.36
CA ASN A 609 25.91 -6.80 -22.59
C ASN A 609 25.20 -7.70 -23.58
N ASN A 610 24.25 -8.53 -23.14
CA ASN A 610 23.59 -9.50 -24.02
C ASN A 610 22.10 -9.22 -24.18
N SER A 611 21.43 -8.69 -23.16
CA SER A 611 20.00 -8.37 -23.23
C SER A 611 19.73 -7.22 -24.20
N THR A 612 18.72 -7.39 -25.05
CA THR A 612 18.26 -6.36 -26.00
C THR A 612 16.95 -5.71 -25.60
N ILE A 613 16.22 -6.32 -24.65
CA ILE A 613 14.95 -5.83 -24.15
C ILE A 613 14.75 -6.29 -22.71
N GLN A 614 14.05 -5.48 -21.91
CA GLN A 614 13.64 -5.82 -20.55
C GLN A 614 12.14 -5.59 -20.37
N PHE A 615 11.43 -6.56 -19.80
CA PHE A 615 10.03 -6.42 -19.44
C PHE A 615 9.91 -6.28 -17.92
N CYS A 616 9.11 -5.32 -17.49
CA CYS A 616 8.97 -4.93 -16.09
C CYS A 616 7.49 -4.94 -15.67
N GLY A 617 7.11 -5.91 -14.85
CA GLY A 617 5.74 -6.07 -14.34
C GLY A 617 5.69 -5.78 -12.85
N GLN A 618 5.14 -4.63 -12.46
CA GLN A 618 4.97 -4.29 -11.04
C GLN A 618 3.82 -5.11 -10.45
N ILE A 619 4.10 -5.84 -9.37
CA ILE A 619 3.11 -6.67 -8.70
C ILE A 619 2.37 -5.82 -7.66
N ALA A 620 1.17 -5.39 -8.02
CA ALA A 620 0.30 -4.65 -7.12
C ALA A 620 -0.51 -5.60 -6.22
N ASN A 621 -1.01 -5.08 -5.10
CA ASN A 621 -1.80 -5.85 -4.12
C ASN A 621 -3.03 -6.56 -4.76
N ARG A 622 -3.66 -5.93 -5.75
CA ARG A 622 -4.87 -6.42 -6.41
C ARG A 622 -4.67 -7.75 -7.16
N PHE A 623 -3.45 -8.07 -7.53
CA PHE A 623 -3.04 -9.34 -8.13
C PHE A 623 -1.80 -9.87 -7.40
N ALA A 624 -1.85 -9.79 -6.07
CA ALA A 624 -0.82 -10.36 -5.22
C ALA A 624 -0.72 -11.88 -5.43
N PHE A 625 0.49 -12.39 -5.29
CA PHE A 625 0.76 -13.81 -5.15
C PHE A 625 0.08 -14.35 -3.88
N PRO A 626 -0.62 -15.50 -3.98
CA PRO A 626 -1.19 -16.14 -2.80
C PRO A 626 -0.08 -16.71 -1.92
N SER A 627 -0.37 -16.91 -0.63
CA SER A 627 0.59 -17.51 0.31
C SER A 627 1.04 -18.90 -0.13
N GLY A 628 2.29 -19.27 0.15
CA GLY A 628 2.94 -20.49 -0.30
C GLY A 628 3.77 -20.28 -1.56
N GLU A 629 4.03 -21.36 -2.29
CA GLU A 629 4.87 -21.31 -3.50
C GLU A 629 4.02 -21.08 -4.74
N THR A 630 4.47 -20.20 -5.62
CA THR A 630 3.92 -20.00 -6.97
C THR A 630 5.06 -20.11 -7.98
N LEU A 631 4.91 -21.04 -8.91
CA LEU A 631 5.80 -21.21 -10.05
C LEU A 631 5.41 -20.22 -11.14
N VAL A 632 6.36 -19.37 -11.54
CA VAL A 632 6.21 -18.45 -12.66
C VAL A 632 7.01 -19.01 -13.82
N THR A 633 6.36 -19.18 -14.98
CA THR A 633 7.00 -19.68 -16.20
C THR A 633 6.89 -18.62 -17.28
N VAL A 634 8.01 -18.31 -17.93
CA VAL A 634 8.08 -17.32 -19.01
C VAL A 634 8.81 -17.89 -20.22
N ARG A 635 8.40 -17.48 -21.41
CA ARG A 635 9.21 -17.62 -22.63
C ARG A 635 9.02 -16.39 -23.52
N LEU A 636 9.90 -16.23 -24.49
CA LEU A 636 9.92 -15.09 -25.38
C LEU A 636 9.73 -15.51 -26.84
N ARG A 637 9.19 -14.59 -27.65
CA ARG A 637 9.03 -14.73 -29.09
C ARG A 637 9.81 -13.63 -29.81
N ASP A 638 10.52 -13.96 -30.89
CA ASP A 638 11.18 -12.95 -31.72
C ASP A 638 10.22 -12.29 -32.74
N GLN A 639 10.73 -11.28 -33.44
CA GLN A 639 10.01 -10.62 -34.53
C GLN A 639 9.67 -11.56 -35.70
N GLY A 640 10.43 -12.65 -35.87
CA GLY A 640 10.17 -13.73 -36.84
C GLY A 640 9.15 -14.77 -36.34
N LYS A 641 8.54 -14.55 -35.17
CA LYS A 641 7.59 -15.43 -34.50
C LYS A 641 8.18 -16.78 -34.05
N ASN A 642 9.50 -16.93 -34.00
CA ASN A 642 10.13 -18.10 -33.39
C ASN A 642 10.04 -17.97 -31.86
N LEU A 643 9.63 -19.07 -31.22
CA LEU A 643 9.55 -19.17 -29.77
C LEU A 643 10.90 -19.64 -29.22
N GLY A 644 11.26 -19.10 -28.06
CA GLY A 644 12.42 -19.52 -27.30
C GLY A 644 12.10 -20.56 -26.22
N PRO A 645 13.14 -21.13 -25.58
CA PRO A 645 12.97 -22.04 -24.46
C PRO A 645 12.35 -21.31 -23.24
N PRO A 646 11.55 -22.01 -22.42
CA PRO A 646 10.99 -21.43 -21.20
C PRO A 646 12.05 -21.27 -20.10
N ALA A 647 11.85 -20.26 -19.26
CA ALA A 647 12.57 -20.03 -18.01
C ALA A 647 11.58 -19.99 -16.84
N GLN A 648 12.05 -20.34 -15.65
CA GLN A 648 11.21 -20.50 -14.47
C GLN A 648 11.83 -19.85 -13.23
N LEU A 649 10.97 -19.41 -12.31
CA LEU A 649 11.33 -19.07 -10.94
C LEU A 649 10.18 -19.44 -10.00
N ILE A 650 10.48 -19.57 -8.71
CA ILE A 650 9.47 -19.78 -7.66
C ILE A 650 9.44 -18.54 -6.77
N ILE A 651 8.23 -18.05 -6.48
CA ILE A 651 8.00 -17.02 -5.47
C ILE A 651 7.31 -17.68 -4.29
N ARG A 652 7.92 -17.53 -3.11
CA ARG A 652 7.35 -17.96 -1.83
C ARG A 652 6.98 -16.72 -1.01
N TYR A 653 5.70 -16.60 -0.68
CA TYR A 653 5.18 -15.56 0.21
C TYR A 653 4.49 -16.20 1.41
#